data_AF-A0A7L0WLQ8-F1
#
_entry.id   AF-A0A7L0WLQ8-F1
#
_cell.length_a   1.000
_cell.length_b   1.000
_cell.length_c   1.000
_cell.angle_alpha   90.00
_cell.angle_beta   90.00
_cell.angle_gamma   90.00
#
_symmetry.space_group_name_H-M   'P 1'
#
loop_
_entity.id
_entity.type
_entity.pdbx_description
1 polymer ?
#
loop_
_entity_poly.entity_id
_entity_poly.type
_entity_poly.pdbx_seq_one_letter_code
_entity_poly.pdbx_strand_id
1 'polypeptide(L)'
;EEAALQRLCRRARTGKEPAAARFYREEGNRRFGRCCYGAAVRLYSQAASHELPGSPEVSLCFANRSAALFHLGSFEVCLEDIARAQSHGYPDRLLPKVLLRKAECLLCLGRLQDAADTLATVENKITMDGVMTSPTHQTLLKKLSQLKSKISEKESCPEPKQEAHGDTQRESEIWEENGSISGASSSLSLKFNTERGRHLVACQDILPGQNLLKEEAFVSVLCPGEGDSLLLQDSSENTWDTQVTNADLYCHRCLKELLASVPCRGCSYAKYCSQNCADVAWEQYHRTECPLGALLLTLGVFCHVALRTVLMAGFAEVSRLVEWSHDDDKDLCNAEARHKHPSESLDARTGTKGIPGCNDNGQYLSSYQAVFNLLPHAEKHCPEHKFLCMLSVVAICKKMQEAGLEAAVLNQKSSEKGSDPKLREKTSDELSPELKIMAEAMLRHVLQLQCNAQAITIMQELGSGEGAVVSKKPVRLATAFFPVLSLLNHSCSPNISVSFSGTAATVRASQPIPSGQEIFHCYGPHRCRVRVAERQQLLSQYFFECRCQACLDELESDDNSVSVRNSFCCPSCQASMQGEDVLSCSNEACALSVSRERLLWRSGHLQQQMKKALELLRDSKADEAIKMLLKCQMDAKSFLSPEHLLMGEVEDHLAQVYATLGKWQEAARHLERSIQIVERHHGPSSVEMGHELFKLAQILFNGFAVSEALSTIQRAEEVLSVYHGPQSTQIQELHEMKTCLLELPRNILQRT
;
A
#
# COMPACT_ATOMS: atom_id res chain seq x y z
N GLU A 1 14.97 28.08 14.77
CA GLU A 1 14.16 27.02 14.13
C GLU A 1 14.98 26.13 13.21
N GLU A 2 15.80 26.69 12.30
CA GLU A 2 16.65 25.89 11.39
C GLU A 2 17.57 24.89 12.12
N ALA A 3 18.21 25.30 13.22
CA ALA A 3 19.02 24.40 14.04
C ALA A 3 18.21 23.24 14.66
N ALA A 4 16.91 23.44 14.93
CA ALA A 4 16.03 22.38 15.43
C ALA A 4 15.68 21.39 14.31
N LEU A 5 15.35 21.90 13.12
CA LEU A 5 15.10 21.08 11.94
C LEU A 5 16.34 20.26 11.55
N GLN A 6 17.53 20.86 11.58
CA GLN A 6 18.80 20.17 11.33
C GLN A 6 19.04 19.03 12.35
N ARG A 7 18.70 19.24 13.63
CA ARG A 7 18.79 18.18 14.65
C ARG A 7 17.82 17.03 14.36
N LEU A 8 16.58 17.33 13.96
CA LEU A 8 15.61 16.30 13.57
C LEU A 8 16.06 15.53 12.33
N CYS A 9 16.59 16.22 11.31
CA CYS A 9 17.09 15.60 10.09
C CYS A 9 18.24 14.60 10.35
N ARG A 10 19.07 14.82 11.38
CA ARG A 10 20.16 13.89 11.74
C ARG A 10 19.66 12.51 12.17
N ARG A 11 18.39 12.40 12.59
CA ARG A 11 17.74 11.12 12.92
C ARG A 11 17.39 10.32 11.67
N ALA A 12 17.09 10.99 10.55
CA ALA A 12 16.76 10.37 9.28
C ALA A 12 18.02 10.15 8.42
N ARG A 13 18.80 9.11 8.73
CA ARG A 13 20.00 8.76 7.94
C ARG A 13 19.62 8.15 6.59
N THR A 14 19.82 8.91 5.52
CA THR A 14 19.55 8.47 4.13
C THR A 14 20.83 8.31 3.30
N GLY A 15 21.99 8.59 3.88
CA GLY A 15 23.29 8.44 3.23
C GLY A 15 23.75 6.98 3.12
N LYS A 16 24.63 6.73 2.16
CA LYS A 16 25.33 5.45 2.01
C LYS A 16 26.43 5.34 3.07
N GLU A 17 26.45 4.23 3.81
CA GLU A 17 27.36 4.01 4.94
C GLU A 17 28.03 2.63 4.79
N PRO A 18 29.30 2.55 4.33
CA PRO A 18 29.98 1.26 4.12
C PRO A 18 30.06 0.37 5.37
N ALA A 19 30.07 0.98 6.57
CA ALA A 19 30.04 0.23 7.83
C ALA A 19 28.69 -0.48 8.04
N ALA A 20 27.57 0.19 7.72
CA ALA A 20 26.24 -0.40 7.74
C ALA A 20 26.12 -1.55 6.72
N ALA A 21 26.67 -1.34 5.51
CA ALA A 21 26.67 -2.35 4.47
C ALA A 21 27.38 -3.65 4.92
N ARG A 22 28.53 -3.51 5.58
CA ARG A 22 29.25 -4.65 6.16
C ARG A 22 28.43 -5.38 7.22
N PHE A 23 27.83 -4.64 8.15
CA PHE A 23 26.97 -5.20 9.20
C PHE A 23 25.83 -6.03 8.62
N TYR A 24 25.05 -5.45 7.69
CA TYR A 24 23.91 -6.15 7.08
C TYR A 24 24.34 -7.38 6.27
N ARG A 25 25.48 -7.31 5.58
CA ARG A 25 26.02 -8.46 4.84
C ARG A 25 26.44 -9.60 5.76
N GLU A 26 27.05 -9.29 6.91
CA GLU A 26 27.44 -10.28 7.92
C GLU A 26 26.23 -10.92 8.59
N GLU A 27 25.19 -10.13 8.91
CA GLU A 27 23.92 -10.66 9.41
C GLU A 27 23.25 -11.55 8.36
N GLY A 28 23.25 -11.11 7.10
CA GLY A 28 22.74 -11.88 5.97
C GLY A 28 23.42 -13.24 5.85
N ASN A 29 24.76 -13.28 5.99
CA ASN A 29 25.51 -14.53 6.02
C ASN A 29 25.09 -15.45 7.18
N ARG A 30 24.83 -14.87 8.37
CA ARG A 30 24.36 -15.64 9.53
C ARG A 30 22.97 -16.22 9.29
N ARG A 31 22.04 -15.46 8.72
CA ARG A 31 20.69 -15.94 8.34
C ARG A 31 20.75 -16.99 7.25
N PHE A 32 21.63 -16.80 6.26
CA PHE A 32 21.87 -17.79 5.21
C PHE A 32 22.38 -19.12 5.79
N GLY A 33 23.34 -19.07 6.71
CA GLY A 33 23.86 -20.27 7.39
C GLY A 33 22.83 -21.02 8.25
N ARG A 34 21.73 -20.35 8.63
CA ARG A 34 20.57 -20.95 9.32
C ARG A 34 19.46 -21.39 8.37
N CYS A 35 19.70 -21.38 7.06
CA CYS A 35 18.70 -21.67 6.02
C CYS A 35 17.51 -20.69 6.00
N CYS A 36 17.60 -19.53 6.67
CA CYS A 36 16.57 -18.49 6.65
C CYS A 36 16.75 -17.59 5.40
N TYR A 37 16.59 -18.17 4.21
CA TYR A 37 16.97 -17.52 2.95
C TYR A 37 16.18 -16.23 2.67
N GLY A 38 14.89 -16.18 2.98
CA GLY A 38 14.08 -14.96 2.82
C GLY A 38 14.58 -13.79 3.67
N ALA A 39 14.99 -14.03 4.92
CA ALA A 39 15.61 -13.01 5.76
C ALA A 39 17.00 -12.61 5.25
N ALA A 40 17.79 -13.58 4.76
CA ALA A 40 19.10 -13.30 4.16
C ALA A 40 18.99 -12.40 2.92
N VAL A 41 18.01 -12.64 2.04
CA VAL A 41 17.75 -11.78 0.86
C VAL A 41 17.48 -10.33 1.25
N ARG A 42 16.66 -10.10 2.29
CA ARG A 42 16.36 -8.74 2.79
C ARG A 42 17.61 -8.04 3.31
N LEU A 43 18.41 -8.73 4.12
CA LEU A 43 19.65 -8.19 4.67
C LEU A 43 20.70 -7.91 3.60
N TYR A 44 20.86 -8.78 2.60
CA TYR A 44 21.75 -8.49 1.47
C TYR A 44 21.26 -7.30 0.62
N SER A 45 19.94 -7.10 0.55
CA SER A 45 19.35 -5.93 -0.12
C SER A 45 19.63 -4.64 0.64
N GLN A 46 19.52 -4.66 1.97
CA GLN A 46 19.93 -3.54 2.84
C GLN A 46 21.44 -3.27 2.74
N ALA A 47 22.26 -4.32 2.70
CA ALA A 47 23.70 -4.17 2.48
C ALA A 47 24.00 -3.44 1.17
N ALA A 48 23.40 -3.89 0.06
CA ALA A 48 23.57 -3.29 -1.25
C ALA A 48 23.12 -1.82 -1.30
N SER A 49 22.10 -1.41 -0.53
CA SER A 49 21.65 -0.02 -0.51
C SER A 49 22.62 0.95 0.15
N HIS A 50 23.46 0.48 1.09
CA HIS A 50 24.48 1.30 1.73
C HIS A 50 25.82 1.32 1.00
N GLU A 51 26.02 0.49 -0.02
CA GLU A 51 27.23 0.46 -0.84
C GLU A 51 27.27 1.59 -1.88
N LEU A 52 28.48 2.09 -2.16
CA LEU A 52 28.72 3.06 -3.22
C LEU A 52 28.58 2.40 -4.61
N PRO A 53 28.04 3.12 -5.62
CA PRO A 53 27.96 2.60 -6.98
C PRO A 53 29.33 2.18 -7.52
N GLY A 54 29.40 0.99 -8.12
CA GLY A 54 30.63 0.45 -8.70
C GLY A 54 31.66 -0.08 -7.69
N SER A 55 31.35 -0.12 -6.39
CA SER A 55 32.25 -0.77 -5.42
C SER A 55 32.30 -2.29 -5.65
N PRO A 56 33.46 -2.95 -5.57
CA PRO A 56 33.52 -4.42 -5.60
C PRO A 56 32.62 -5.06 -4.54
N GLU A 57 32.38 -4.38 -3.42
CA GLU A 57 31.53 -4.81 -2.32
C GLU A 57 30.05 -4.94 -2.70
N VAL A 58 29.51 -4.06 -3.57
CA VAL A 58 28.13 -4.19 -4.05
C VAL A 58 27.95 -5.45 -4.90
N SER A 59 28.98 -5.81 -5.69
CA SER A 59 28.98 -7.05 -6.46
C SER A 59 28.89 -8.30 -5.57
N LEU A 60 29.55 -8.26 -4.39
CA LEU A 60 29.49 -9.33 -3.39
C LEU A 60 28.09 -9.41 -2.77
N CYS A 61 27.42 -8.29 -2.55
CA CYS A 61 26.05 -8.27 -2.04
C CYS A 61 25.09 -8.95 -3.02
N PHE A 62 25.15 -8.62 -4.32
CA PHE A 62 24.34 -9.28 -5.35
C PHE A 62 24.69 -10.77 -5.52
N ALA A 63 25.97 -11.13 -5.45
CA ALA A 63 26.40 -12.54 -5.52
C ALA A 63 25.94 -13.37 -4.29
N ASN A 64 25.87 -12.76 -3.11
CA ASN A 64 25.34 -13.41 -1.91
C ASN A 64 23.81 -13.49 -1.96
N ARG A 65 23.13 -12.42 -2.42
CA ARG A 65 21.68 -12.39 -2.58
C ARG A 65 21.19 -13.42 -3.59
N SER A 66 21.84 -13.54 -4.75
CA SER A 66 21.55 -14.61 -5.72
C SER A 66 21.73 -16.01 -5.13
N ALA A 67 22.59 -16.20 -4.12
CA ALA A 67 22.71 -17.49 -3.43
C ALA A 67 21.43 -17.82 -2.67
N ALA A 68 20.92 -16.85 -1.91
CA ALA A 68 19.70 -17.02 -1.14
C ALA A 68 18.48 -17.18 -2.06
N LEU A 69 18.39 -16.39 -3.13
CA LEU A 69 17.33 -16.50 -4.14
C LEU A 69 17.30 -17.86 -4.84
N PHE A 70 18.48 -18.43 -5.12
CA PHE A 70 18.58 -19.78 -5.67
C PHE A 70 17.96 -20.83 -4.75
N HIS A 71 18.22 -20.76 -3.44
CA HIS A 71 17.62 -21.67 -2.47
C HIS A 71 16.12 -21.44 -2.25
N LEU A 72 15.61 -20.25 -2.59
CA LEU A 72 14.17 -19.94 -2.61
C LEU A 72 13.49 -20.37 -3.93
N GLY A 73 14.20 -20.98 -4.89
CA GLY A 73 13.65 -21.36 -6.20
C GLY A 73 13.33 -20.18 -7.12
N SER A 74 13.73 -18.96 -6.76
CA SER A 74 13.48 -17.74 -7.54
C SER A 74 14.52 -17.58 -8.66
N PHE A 75 14.52 -18.50 -9.63
CA PHE A 75 15.62 -18.66 -10.59
C PHE A 75 15.81 -17.45 -11.53
N GLU A 76 14.73 -16.83 -12.03
CA GLU A 76 14.85 -15.64 -12.89
C GLU A 76 15.47 -14.45 -12.15
N VAL A 77 14.99 -14.14 -10.95
CA VAL A 77 15.54 -13.06 -10.11
C VAL A 77 16.99 -13.35 -9.69
N CYS A 78 17.32 -14.62 -9.47
CA CYS A 78 18.70 -15.05 -9.24
C CYS A 78 19.59 -14.72 -10.45
N LEU A 79 19.16 -14.98 -11.68
CA LEU A 79 19.91 -14.67 -12.91
C LEU A 79 20.16 -13.17 -13.06
N GLU A 80 19.16 -12.32 -12.74
CA GLU A 80 19.34 -10.87 -12.74
C GLU A 80 20.42 -10.41 -11.77
N ASP A 81 20.43 -10.93 -10.54
CA ASP A 81 21.45 -10.59 -9.53
C ASP A 81 22.84 -11.09 -9.91
N ILE A 82 22.93 -12.23 -10.59
CA ILE A 82 24.19 -12.71 -11.17
C ILE A 82 24.70 -11.69 -12.20
N ALA A 83 23.83 -11.24 -13.11
CA ALA A 83 24.20 -10.25 -14.11
C ALA A 83 24.63 -8.91 -13.45
N ARG A 84 23.91 -8.46 -12.41
CA ARG A 84 24.27 -7.27 -11.63
C ARG A 84 25.62 -7.42 -10.93
N ALA A 85 25.91 -8.58 -10.35
CA ALA A 85 27.22 -8.82 -9.74
C ALA A 85 28.33 -8.68 -10.79
N GLN A 86 28.17 -9.30 -11.96
CA GLN A 86 29.14 -9.23 -13.06
C GLN A 86 29.34 -7.80 -13.55
N SER A 87 28.26 -7.03 -13.73
CA SER A 87 28.33 -5.64 -14.22
C SER A 87 29.03 -4.70 -13.23
N HIS A 88 29.11 -5.06 -11.95
CA HIS A 88 29.77 -4.29 -10.89
C HIS A 88 31.17 -4.81 -10.55
N GLY A 89 31.80 -5.58 -11.44
CA GLY A 89 33.20 -6.00 -11.28
C GLY A 89 33.37 -7.14 -10.27
N TYR A 90 32.48 -8.12 -10.27
CA TYR A 90 32.62 -9.30 -9.42
C TYR A 90 34.01 -9.97 -9.58
N PRO A 91 34.71 -10.31 -8.47
CA PRO A 91 36.09 -10.79 -8.56
C PRO A 91 36.25 -12.05 -9.43
N ASP A 92 37.18 -12.01 -10.39
CA ASP A 92 37.41 -13.09 -11.36
C ASP A 92 37.64 -14.47 -10.70
N ARG A 93 38.41 -14.50 -9.61
CA ARG A 93 38.68 -15.72 -8.82
C ARG A 93 37.42 -16.39 -8.24
N LEU A 94 36.33 -15.62 -8.08
CA LEU A 94 35.06 -16.13 -7.55
C LEU A 94 34.03 -16.38 -8.65
N LEU A 95 34.26 -15.87 -9.86
CA LEU A 95 33.32 -15.91 -10.97
C LEU A 95 32.84 -17.32 -11.34
N PRO A 96 33.69 -18.39 -11.33
CA PRO A 96 33.23 -19.75 -11.59
C PRO A 96 32.08 -20.19 -10.66
N LYS A 97 32.08 -19.74 -9.40
CA LYS A 97 31.03 -20.09 -8.41
C LYS A 97 29.67 -19.54 -8.82
N VAL A 98 29.63 -18.29 -9.29
CA VAL A 98 28.41 -17.61 -9.69
C VAL A 98 27.91 -18.14 -11.04
N LEU A 99 28.81 -18.42 -11.97
CA LEU A 99 28.46 -19.00 -13.28
C LEU A 99 27.91 -20.43 -13.16
N LEU A 100 28.41 -21.26 -12.24
CA LEU A 100 27.81 -22.58 -11.98
C LEU A 100 26.38 -22.45 -11.46
N ARG A 101 26.11 -21.46 -10.59
CA ARG A 101 24.74 -21.15 -10.14
C ARG A 101 23.88 -20.68 -11.32
N LYS A 102 24.40 -19.85 -12.21
CA LYS A 102 23.72 -19.42 -13.44
C LYS A 102 23.31 -20.63 -14.30
N ALA A 103 24.23 -21.54 -14.56
CA ALA A 103 23.94 -22.76 -15.34
C ALA A 103 22.86 -23.62 -14.66
N GLU A 104 22.89 -23.75 -13.34
CA GLU A 104 21.90 -24.51 -12.57
C GLU A 104 20.51 -23.83 -12.61
N CYS A 105 20.43 -22.50 -12.48
CA CYS A 105 19.17 -21.77 -12.69
C CYS A 105 18.60 -22.00 -14.09
N LEU A 106 19.44 -21.91 -15.13
CA LEU A 106 19.01 -22.10 -16.52
C LEU A 106 18.50 -23.52 -16.77
N LEU A 107 19.13 -24.53 -16.15
CA LEU A 107 18.66 -25.92 -16.16
C LEU A 107 17.30 -26.11 -15.49
N CYS A 108 17.06 -25.44 -14.36
CA CYS A 108 15.77 -25.45 -13.68
C CYS A 108 14.68 -24.76 -14.49
N LEU A 109 15.04 -23.74 -15.28
CA LEU A 109 14.14 -23.02 -16.19
C LEU A 109 13.97 -23.69 -17.57
N GLY A 110 14.63 -24.83 -17.82
CA GLY A 110 14.57 -25.53 -19.11
C GLY A 110 15.36 -24.87 -20.25
N ARG A 111 16.17 -23.84 -19.97
CA ARG A 111 17.02 -23.13 -20.94
C ARG A 111 18.34 -23.88 -21.15
N LEU A 112 18.25 -25.08 -21.74
CA LEU A 112 19.36 -26.03 -21.84
C LEU A 112 20.58 -25.47 -22.60
N GLN A 113 20.36 -24.80 -23.74
CA GLN A 113 21.46 -24.24 -24.54
C GLN A 113 22.24 -23.17 -23.77
N ASP A 114 21.53 -22.21 -23.15
CA ASP A 114 22.16 -21.16 -22.34
C ASP A 114 22.96 -21.76 -21.16
N ALA A 115 22.47 -22.86 -20.59
CA ALA A 115 23.17 -23.58 -19.51
C ALA A 115 24.47 -24.21 -20.02
N ALA A 116 24.43 -24.87 -21.19
CA ALA A 116 25.59 -25.48 -21.82
C ALA A 116 26.67 -24.42 -22.17
N ASP A 117 26.27 -23.30 -22.78
CA ASP A 117 27.17 -22.20 -23.12
C ASP A 117 27.81 -21.58 -21.87
N THR A 118 27.04 -21.46 -20.79
CA THR A 118 27.53 -20.99 -19.50
C THR A 118 28.57 -21.97 -18.91
N LEU A 119 28.32 -23.29 -18.98
CA LEU A 119 29.26 -24.30 -18.49
C LEU A 119 30.56 -24.34 -19.31
N ALA A 120 30.48 -24.17 -20.63
CA ALA A 120 31.66 -24.04 -21.49
C ALA A 120 32.51 -22.82 -21.09
N THR A 121 31.87 -21.70 -20.76
CA THR A 121 32.54 -20.50 -20.25
C THR A 121 33.24 -20.78 -18.91
N VAL A 122 32.61 -21.53 -18.01
CA VAL A 122 33.21 -21.93 -16.73
C VAL A 122 34.43 -22.83 -16.94
N GLU A 123 34.33 -23.83 -17.81
CA GLU A 123 35.42 -24.74 -18.12
C GLU A 123 36.65 -24.00 -18.65
N ASN A 124 36.45 -23.11 -19.62
CA ASN A 124 37.53 -22.26 -20.13
C ASN A 124 38.19 -21.44 -19.00
N LYS A 125 37.39 -20.82 -18.12
CA LYS A 125 37.94 -20.03 -17.00
C LYS A 125 38.69 -20.88 -15.97
N ILE A 126 38.21 -22.08 -15.67
CA ILE A 126 38.87 -23.02 -14.74
C ILE A 126 40.20 -23.51 -15.34
N THR A 127 40.25 -23.78 -16.65
CA THR A 127 41.49 -24.24 -17.33
C THR A 127 42.57 -23.16 -17.42
N MET A 128 42.19 -21.89 -17.56
CA MET A 128 43.15 -20.77 -17.64
C MET A 128 43.81 -20.40 -16.31
N ASP A 129 43.19 -20.73 -15.16
CA ASP A 129 43.69 -20.33 -13.84
C ASP A 129 44.89 -21.18 -13.35
N GLY A 130 45.27 -22.24 -14.07
CA GLY A 130 46.60 -22.88 -14.16
C GLY A 130 47.29 -23.44 -12.91
N VAL A 131 47.01 -22.94 -11.72
CA VAL A 131 47.66 -23.29 -10.45
C VAL A 131 46.64 -23.07 -9.34
N MET A 132 46.13 -24.14 -8.73
CA MET A 132 45.80 -24.24 -7.29
C MET A 132 45.06 -25.56 -6.99
N THR A 133 45.74 -26.49 -6.33
CA THR A 133 45.21 -27.74 -5.74
C THR A 133 44.37 -27.47 -4.49
N SER A 134 43.44 -26.52 -4.53
CA SER A 134 42.59 -26.22 -3.36
C SER A 134 41.36 -27.14 -3.31
N PRO A 135 40.84 -27.47 -2.11
CA PRO A 135 39.59 -28.24 -1.95
C PRO A 135 38.38 -27.58 -2.64
N THR A 136 38.39 -26.25 -2.75
CA THR A 136 37.34 -25.49 -3.45
C THR A 136 37.35 -25.75 -4.95
N HIS A 137 38.51 -25.90 -5.58
CA HIS A 137 38.64 -26.20 -7.01
C HIS A 137 38.07 -27.57 -7.38
N GLN A 138 38.37 -28.60 -6.56
CA GLN A 138 37.82 -29.95 -6.75
C GLN A 138 36.29 -29.98 -6.62
N THR A 139 35.74 -29.17 -5.71
CA THR A 139 34.28 -29.04 -5.53
C THR A 139 33.61 -28.43 -6.76
N LEU A 140 34.23 -27.41 -7.37
CA LEU A 140 33.73 -26.77 -8.58
C LEU A 140 33.73 -27.74 -9.78
N LEU A 141 34.82 -28.49 -9.97
CA LEU A 141 34.92 -29.50 -11.04
C LEU A 141 33.88 -30.62 -10.89
N LYS A 142 33.66 -31.11 -9.66
CA LYS A 142 32.63 -32.12 -9.38
C LYS A 142 31.22 -31.59 -9.69
N LYS A 143 30.95 -30.32 -9.36
CA LYS A 143 29.65 -29.71 -9.66
C LYS A 143 29.48 -29.48 -11.17
N LEU A 144 30.54 -29.08 -11.87
CA LEU A 144 30.54 -28.92 -13.33
C LEU A 144 30.23 -30.24 -14.04
N SER A 145 30.88 -31.35 -13.66
CA SER A 145 30.61 -32.65 -14.25
C SER A 145 29.19 -33.15 -13.97
N GLN A 146 28.69 -32.93 -12.75
CA GLN A 146 27.29 -33.24 -12.40
C GLN A 146 26.28 -32.47 -13.26
N LEU A 147 26.49 -31.17 -13.47
CA LEU A 147 25.58 -30.35 -14.29
C LEU A 147 25.64 -30.74 -15.77
N LYS A 148 26.82 -31.08 -16.30
CA LYS A 148 26.97 -31.61 -17.67
C LYS A 148 26.20 -32.93 -17.84
N SER A 149 26.27 -33.85 -16.86
CA SER A 149 25.49 -35.09 -16.88
C SER A 149 23.98 -34.80 -16.92
N LYS A 150 23.50 -33.89 -16.07
CA LYS A 150 22.08 -33.50 -16.04
C LYS A 150 21.59 -32.87 -17.35
N ILE A 151 22.42 -32.09 -18.04
CA ILE A 151 22.08 -31.56 -19.38
C ILE A 151 21.96 -32.72 -20.37
N SER A 152 22.97 -33.60 -20.42
CA SER A 152 22.96 -34.74 -21.34
C SER A 152 21.79 -35.70 -21.08
N GLU A 153 21.41 -35.92 -19.82
CA GLU A 153 20.24 -36.71 -19.42
C GLU A 153 18.94 -36.07 -19.89
N LYS A 154 18.76 -34.76 -19.69
CA LYS A 154 17.56 -34.01 -20.15
C LYS A 154 17.48 -33.88 -21.67
N GLU A 155 18.62 -33.84 -22.38
CA GLU A 155 18.65 -33.88 -23.85
C GLU A 155 18.27 -35.26 -24.40
N SER A 156 18.61 -36.34 -23.68
CA SER A 156 18.31 -37.71 -24.09
C SER A 156 16.85 -38.16 -23.80
N CYS A 157 16.15 -37.47 -22.90
CA CYS A 157 14.74 -37.70 -22.57
C CYS A 157 13.96 -36.37 -22.65
N PRO A 158 13.43 -35.99 -23.81
CA PRO A 158 12.56 -34.82 -23.90
C PRO A 158 11.30 -35.07 -23.07
N GLU A 159 11.15 -34.35 -21.96
CA GLU A 159 9.87 -34.30 -21.25
C GLU A 159 8.78 -33.85 -22.24
N PRO A 160 7.56 -34.42 -22.17
CA PRO A 160 6.45 -33.92 -22.98
C PRO A 160 6.31 -32.44 -22.68
N LYS A 161 6.22 -31.62 -23.74
CA LYS A 161 6.00 -30.18 -23.63
C LYS A 161 4.89 -29.98 -22.61
N GLN A 162 5.21 -29.37 -21.46
CA GLN A 162 4.17 -28.81 -20.61
C GLN A 162 3.44 -27.83 -21.52
N GLU A 163 2.20 -28.20 -21.86
CA GLU A 163 1.28 -27.27 -22.50
C GLU A 163 1.33 -26.02 -21.64
N ALA A 164 1.71 -24.89 -22.25
CA ALA A 164 1.55 -23.60 -21.63
C ALA A 164 0.11 -23.57 -21.14
N HIS A 165 -0.07 -23.52 -19.82
CA HIS A 165 -1.39 -23.42 -19.19
C HIS A 165 -2.18 -22.43 -20.02
N GLY A 166 -3.21 -22.95 -20.68
CA GLY A 166 -4.06 -22.16 -21.55
C GLY A 166 -4.46 -20.93 -20.79
N ASP A 167 -4.21 -19.77 -21.39
CA ASP A 167 -4.78 -18.50 -20.97
C ASP A 167 -6.30 -18.73 -21.04
N THR A 168 -6.88 -19.16 -19.92
CA THR A 168 -8.31 -19.38 -19.76
C THR A 168 -8.91 -18.06 -20.20
N GLN A 169 -9.66 -18.09 -21.31
CA GLN A 169 -10.25 -16.92 -21.94
C GLN A 169 -10.74 -15.98 -20.84
N ARG A 170 -9.99 -14.90 -20.62
CA ARG A 170 -10.42 -13.83 -19.75
C ARG A 170 -11.72 -13.36 -20.37
N GLU A 171 -12.83 -13.56 -19.67
CA GLU A 171 -14.02 -12.77 -19.94
C GLU A 171 -13.58 -11.32 -19.74
N SER A 172 -13.19 -10.68 -20.84
CA SER A 172 -12.86 -9.27 -20.88
C SER A 172 -14.13 -8.53 -20.53
N GLU A 173 -14.22 -8.17 -19.25
CA GLU A 173 -15.19 -7.23 -18.71
C GLU A 173 -15.27 -6.06 -19.69
N ILE A 174 -16.42 -5.87 -20.34
CA ILE A 174 -16.61 -4.86 -21.38
C ILE A 174 -16.35 -3.50 -20.74
N TRP A 175 -15.22 -2.89 -21.06
CA TRP A 175 -14.79 -1.60 -20.55
C TRP A 175 -14.88 -0.58 -21.67
N GLU A 176 -15.93 0.24 -21.62
CA GLU A 176 -16.07 1.41 -22.48
C GLU A 176 -15.65 2.65 -21.71
N GLU A 177 -14.53 3.24 -22.10
CA GLU A 177 -13.99 4.42 -21.42
C GLU A 177 -14.74 5.69 -21.83
N ASN A 178 -14.92 6.58 -20.87
CA ASN A 178 -15.53 7.89 -21.06
C ASN A 178 -14.58 8.82 -21.83
N GLY A 179 -15.01 9.33 -22.98
CA GLY A 179 -14.21 10.28 -23.77
C GLY A 179 -13.99 11.65 -23.11
N SER A 180 -14.72 11.97 -22.03
CA SER A 180 -14.66 13.27 -21.33
C SER A 180 -13.96 13.19 -19.97
N ILE A 181 -13.80 12.01 -19.38
CA ILE A 181 -13.22 11.82 -18.04
C ILE A 181 -12.23 10.66 -18.10
N SER A 182 -10.93 10.91 -17.93
CA SER A 182 -9.93 9.85 -18.13
C SER A 182 -10.10 8.72 -17.12
N GLY A 183 -10.05 7.47 -17.59
CA GLY A 183 -10.13 6.30 -16.74
C GLY A 183 -11.53 6.01 -16.17
N ALA A 184 -12.53 6.85 -16.44
CA ALA A 184 -13.91 6.61 -16.00
C ALA A 184 -14.68 5.78 -17.04
N SER A 185 -15.70 5.04 -16.59
CA SER A 185 -16.65 4.35 -17.46
C SER A 185 -17.55 5.34 -18.22
N SER A 186 -17.97 4.98 -19.45
CA SER A 186 -18.98 5.70 -20.23
C SER A 186 -20.32 5.87 -19.48
N SER A 187 -20.56 5.04 -18.46
CA SER A 187 -21.73 5.12 -17.58
C SER A 187 -21.70 6.29 -16.59
N LEU A 188 -20.60 7.06 -16.51
CA LEU A 188 -20.46 8.18 -15.59
C LEU A 188 -20.51 9.55 -16.30
N SER A 189 -21.00 10.58 -15.61
CA SER A 189 -20.83 11.96 -16.04
C SER A 189 -20.39 12.87 -14.90
N LEU A 190 -19.60 13.88 -15.25
CA LEU A 190 -19.17 14.93 -14.34
C LEU A 190 -20.21 16.04 -14.31
N LYS A 191 -20.62 16.41 -13.10
CA LYS A 191 -21.54 17.51 -12.82
C LYS A 191 -20.92 18.49 -11.84
N PHE A 192 -21.46 19.70 -11.81
CA PHE A 192 -21.06 20.75 -10.88
C PHE A 192 -22.29 21.49 -10.36
N ASN A 193 -22.33 21.74 -9.06
CA ASN A 193 -23.25 22.72 -8.46
C ASN A 193 -22.58 23.37 -7.23
N THR A 194 -23.18 24.43 -6.70
CA THR A 194 -22.62 25.23 -5.60
C THR A 194 -22.60 24.51 -4.25
N GLU A 195 -23.49 23.54 -4.02
CA GLU A 195 -23.61 22.84 -2.74
C GLU A 195 -22.63 21.67 -2.62
N ARG A 196 -22.49 20.87 -3.68
CA ARG A 196 -21.69 19.64 -3.74
C ARG A 196 -20.36 19.82 -4.45
N GLY A 197 -20.16 20.95 -5.13
CA GLY A 197 -19.04 21.15 -6.03
C GLY A 197 -19.08 20.17 -7.21
N ARG A 198 -17.90 19.68 -7.61
CA ARG A 198 -17.74 18.69 -8.67
C ARG A 198 -18.11 17.30 -8.14
N HIS A 199 -18.90 16.55 -8.89
CA HIS A 199 -19.31 15.21 -8.49
C HIS A 199 -19.61 14.33 -9.71
N LEU A 200 -19.49 13.02 -9.53
CA LEU A 200 -19.80 12.02 -10.56
C LEU A 200 -21.19 11.45 -10.35
N VAL A 201 -21.96 11.33 -11.43
CA VAL A 201 -23.30 10.72 -11.43
C VAL A 201 -23.41 9.62 -12.48
N ALA A 202 -24.22 8.60 -12.19
CA ALA A 202 -24.56 7.55 -13.13
C ALA A 202 -25.44 8.11 -14.26
N CYS A 203 -25.14 7.77 -15.51
CA CYS A 203 -25.94 8.15 -16.69
C CYS A 203 -26.93 7.04 -17.12
N GLN A 204 -26.77 5.86 -16.54
CA GLN A 204 -27.56 4.66 -16.76
C GLN A 204 -27.52 3.82 -15.48
N ASP A 205 -28.36 2.79 -15.41
CA ASP A 205 -28.33 1.86 -14.28
C ASP A 205 -27.02 1.06 -14.29
N ILE A 206 -26.40 0.94 -13.12
CA ILE A 206 -25.13 0.26 -12.91
C ILE A 206 -25.36 -0.90 -11.94
N LEU A 207 -24.85 -2.07 -12.32
CA LEU A 207 -24.95 -3.29 -11.53
C LEU A 207 -23.78 -3.44 -10.56
N PRO A 208 -23.97 -4.10 -9.40
CA PRO A 208 -22.87 -4.46 -8.50
C PRO A 208 -21.74 -5.19 -9.25
N GLY A 209 -20.50 -4.87 -8.91
CA GLY A 209 -19.29 -5.45 -9.48
C GLY A 209 -18.76 -4.73 -10.72
N GLN A 210 -19.58 -3.93 -11.41
CA GLN A 210 -19.15 -3.20 -12.61
C GLN A 210 -18.04 -2.19 -12.28
N ASN A 211 -17.00 -2.16 -13.12
CA ASN A 211 -15.93 -1.16 -13.02
C ASN A 211 -16.48 0.24 -13.37
N LEU A 212 -16.12 1.22 -12.54
CA LEU A 212 -16.54 2.61 -12.70
C LEU A 212 -15.37 3.56 -13.01
N LEU A 213 -14.22 3.30 -12.40
CA LEU A 213 -13.02 4.11 -12.56
C LEU A 213 -11.77 3.22 -12.47
N LYS A 214 -10.80 3.44 -13.35
CA LYS A 214 -9.45 2.89 -13.30
C LYS A 214 -8.48 4.05 -13.49
N GLU A 215 -7.74 4.41 -12.45
CA GLU A 215 -6.86 5.57 -12.48
C GLU A 215 -5.49 5.22 -11.90
N GLU A 216 -4.42 5.54 -12.62
CA GLU A 216 -3.07 5.55 -12.07
C GLU A 216 -2.85 6.81 -11.23
N ALA A 217 -2.22 6.68 -10.07
CA ALA A 217 -1.87 7.84 -9.25
C ALA A 217 -1.05 8.84 -10.06
N PHE A 218 -1.48 10.11 -10.09
CA PHE A 218 -0.68 11.18 -10.67
C PHE A 218 0.68 11.29 -9.96
N VAL A 219 0.64 11.14 -8.64
CA VAL A 219 1.83 11.02 -7.79
C VAL A 219 1.53 10.09 -6.62
N SER A 220 2.52 9.32 -6.20
CA SER A 220 2.46 8.55 -4.96
C SER A 220 3.80 8.61 -4.21
N VAL A 221 3.74 8.54 -2.89
CA VAL A 221 4.90 8.44 -2.00
C VAL A 221 4.67 7.33 -1.00
N LEU A 222 5.62 6.39 -0.96
CA LEU A 222 5.64 5.28 -0.01
C LEU A 222 5.74 5.82 1.42
N CYS A 223 4.84 5.37 2.28
CA CYS A 223 4.88 5.68 3.70
C CYS A 223 5.88 4.73 4.38
N PRO A 224 6.83 5.23 5.19
CA PRO A 224 7.83 4.39 5.86
C PRO A 224 7.23 3.31 6.78
N GLY A 225 5.98 3.51 7.25
CA GLY A 225 5.22 2.61 8.11
C GLY A 225 5.01 3.17 9.51
N GLU A 226 4.06 2.60 10.25
CA GLU A 226 3.87 2.85 11.69
C GLU A 226 4.94 2.10 12.48
N GLY A 227 6.07 2.76 12.67
CA GLY A 227 7.10 2.34 13.59
C GLY A 227 7.88 3.56 14.01
N ASP A 228 7.90 3.84 15.31
CA ASP A 228 8.66 4.92 15.94
C ASP A 228 10.19 4.87 15.67
N SER A 229 10.66 3.87 14.90
CA SER A 229 12.05 3.57 14.62
C SER A 229 12.80 4.65 13.83
N LEU A 230 12.11 5.49 13.03
CA LEU A 230 12.76 6.62 12.34
C LEU A 230 12.93 7.88 13.22
N LEU A 231 12.18 8.01 14.32
CA LEU A 231 12.14 9.22 15.14
C LEU A 231 12.67 9.04 16.57
N LEU A 232 12.83 7.80 17.06
CA LEU A 232 13.31 7.48 18.41
C LEU A 232 14.78 7.02 18.50
N GLN A 233 15.63 7.24 17.49
CA GLN A 233 17.09 7.05 17.65
C GLN A 233 17.71 8.23 18.43
N ASP A 234 17.42 8.32 19.73
CA ASP A 234 18.10 9.21 20.68
C ASP A 234 19.18 8.48 21.51
N SER A 235 19.52 7.22 21.20
CA SER A 235 20.62 6.52 21.87
C SER A 235 21.96 6.72 21.17
N SER A 236 22.96 7.10 21.95
CA SER A 236 24.37 7.28 21.61
C SER A 236 25.11 6.00 21.18
N GLU A 237 24.40 4.96 20.76
CA GLU A 237 24.97 3.69 20.29
C GLU A 237 24.64 3.53 18.79
N ASN A 238 25.67 3.41 17.95
CA ASN A 238 25.55 3.07 16.53
C ASN A 238 25.07 1.60 16.37
N THR A 239 23.84 1.29 16.77
CA THR A 239 23.23 -0.02 16.55
C THR A 239 22.35 0.05 15.30
N TRP A 240 22.89 -0.41 14.16
CA TRP A 240 22.09 -0.61 12.96
C TRP A 240 21.02 -1.68 13.24
N ASP A 241 19.75 -1.33 13.01
CA ASP A 241 18.63 -2.23 13.22
C ASP A 241 18.39 -3.12 11.99
N THR A 242 18.01 -4.38 12.23
CA THR A 242 17.64 -5.37 11.21
C THR A 242 16.13 -5.42 10.97
N GLN A 243 15.36 -4.58 11.67
CA GLN A 243 13.94 -4.39 11.42
C GLN A 243 13.69 -3.98 9.96
N VAL A 244 12.66 -4.57 9.39
CA VAL A 244 12.27 -4.36 7.99
C VAL A 244 11.12 -3.37 7.96
N THR A 245 11.27 -2.30 7.19
CA THR A 245 10.25 -1.26 7.01
C THR A 245 9.56 -1.40 5.66
N ASN A 246 8.47 -0.64 5.43
CA ASN A 246 7.86 -0.59 4.10
C ASN A 246 8.86 -0.11 3.03
N ALA A 247 9.81 0.76 3.39
CA ALA A 247 10.88 1.22 2.50
C ALA A 247 11.87 0.11 2.10
N ASP A 248 11.91 -1.01 2.83
CA ASP A 248 12.70 -2.18 2.45
C ASP A 248 11.90 -3.16 1.59
N LEU A 249 10.58 -3.15 1.76
CA LEU A 249 9.66 -4.14 1.18
C LEU A 249 9.06 -3.70 -0.14
N TYR A 250 8.98 -2.40 -0.44
CA TYR A 250 8.23 -1.93 -1.60
C TYR A 250 9.03 -0.97 -2.48
N CYS A 251 8.79 -1.07 -3.79
CA CYS A 251 9.37 -0.19 -4.78
C CYS A 251 8.90 1.26 -4.53
N HIS A 252 9.84 2.20 -4.45
CA HIS A 252 9.54 3.62 -4.19
C HIS A 252 8.87 4.35 -5.37
N ARG A 253 8.69 3.66 -6.50
CA ARG A 253 8.02 4.17 -7.70
C ARG A 253 6.67 3.49 -7.94
N CYS A 254 6.66 2.18 -8.17
CA CYS A 254 5.44 1.45 -8.54
C CYS A 254 4.78 0.68 -7.39
N LEU A 255 5.32 0.76 -6.17
CA LEU A 255 4.80 0.08 -4.98
C LEU A 255 4.73 -1.46 -5.08
N LYS A 256 5.36 -2.07 -6.09
CA LYS A 256 5.53 -3.53 -6.16
C LYS A 256 6.41 -4.02 -4.99
N GLU A 257 6.02 -5.14 -4.39
CA GLU A 257 6.84 -5.80 -3.36
C GLU A 257 8.21 -6.21 -3.92
N LEU A 258 9.24 -6.04 -3.09
CA LEU A 258 10.64 -6.23 -3.43
C LEU A 258 11.11 -7.59 -2.90
N LEU A 259 11.26 -8.54 -3.81
CA LEU A 259 12.03 -9.74 -3.53
C LEU A 259 13.54 -9.42 -3.58
N ALA A 260 13.99 -8.69 -4.60
CA ALA A 260 15.37 -8.26 -4.76
C ALA A 260 15.42 -6.82 -5.26
N SER A 261 15.86 -5.89 -4.41
CA SER A 261 15.87 -4.48 -4.75
C SER A 261 17.05 -4.06 -5.62
N VAL A 262 16.80 -3.09 -6.50
CA VAL A 262 17.81 -2.23 -7.12
C VAL A 262 17.93 -0.97 -6.26
N PRO A 263 19.07 -0.74 -5.57
CA PRO A 263 19.23 0.42 -4.71
C PRO A 263 19.47 1.71 -5.52
N CYS A 264 19.08 2.85 -4.96
CA CYS A 264 19.48 4.14 -5.49
C CYS A 264 21.01 4.30 -5.52
N ARG A 265 21.51 5.06 -6.51
CA ARG A 265 22.93 5.39 -6.64
C ARG A 265 23.41 6.46 -5.65
N GLY A 266 22.53 7.35 -5.20
CA GLY A 266 22.89 8.46 -4.31
C GLY A 266 22.60 8.23 -2.83
N CYS A 267 21.44 7.63 -2.50
CA CYS A 267 21.00 7.41 -1.12
C CYS A 267 20.86 5.92 -0.79
N SER A 268 20.77 5.59 0.50
CA SER A 268 20.50 4.23 1.01
C SER A 268 19.01 3.94 1.20
N TYR A 269 18.17 4.97 1.15
CA TYR A 269 16.74 4.87 1.44
C TYR A 269 15.95 4.30 0.26
N ALA A 270 16.05 4.93 -0.92
CA ALA A 270 15.20 4.60 -2.06
C ALA A 270 15.63 3.28 -2.73
N LYS A 271 14.64 2.41 -2.95
CA LYS A 271 14.78 1.06 -3.51
C LYS A 271 13.74 0.82 -4.59
N TYR A 272 14.12 0.11 -5.64
CA TYR A 272 13.30 -0.12 -6.82
C TYR A 272 13.22 -1.60 -7.17
N CYS A 273 12.13 -2.02 -7.83
CA CYS A 273 11.97 -3.41 -8.26
C CYS A 273 12.77 -3.77 -9.51
N SER A 274 13.25 -2.77 -10.26
CA SER A 274 13.97 -2.95 -11.52
C SER A 274 14.82 -1.72 -11.82
N GLN A 275 15.80 -1.88 -12.72
CA GLN A 275 16.61 -0.76 -13.23
C GLN A 275 15.73 0.29 -13.92
N ASN A 276 14.76 -0.14 -14.72
CA ASN A 276 13.78 0.76 -15.36
C ASN A 276 13.02 1.63 -14.33
N CYS A 277 12.54 1.05 -13.22
CA CYS A 277 11.89 1.85 -12.19
C CYS A 277 12.84 2.84 -11.50
N ALA A 278 14.12 2.48 -11.33
CA ALA A 278 15.13 3.37 -10.77
C ALA A 278 15.43 4.54 -11.71
N ASP A 279 15.58 4.27 -13.00
CA ASP A 279 15.92 5.28 -14.02
C ASP A 279 14.76 6.26 -14.22
N VAL A 280 13.54 5.76 -14.39
CA VAL A 280 12.35 6.64 -14.54
C VAL A 280 12.15 7.51 -13.29
N ALA A 281 12.28 6.92 -12.09
CA ALA A 281 12.18 7.70 -10.86
C ALA A 281 13.28 8.77 -10.79
N TRP A 282 14.52 8.43 -11.14
CA TRP A 282 15.64 9.36 -11.15
C TRP A 282 15.39 10.55 -12.09
N GLU A 283 14.95 10.27 -13.32
CA GLU A 283 14.71 11.28 -14.33
C GLU A 283 13.57 12.22 -13.97
N GLN A 284 12.48 11.70 -13.40
CA GLN A 284 11.27 12.47 -13.14
C GLN A 284 11.32 13.28 -11.84
N TYR A 285 11.85 12.73 -10.75
CA TYR A 285 11.76 13.39 -9.43
C TYR A 285 12.92 13.07 -8.49
N HIS A 286 13.40 11.82 -8.46
CA HIS A 286 14.29 11.36 -7.40
C HIS A 286 15.69 11.97 -7.46
N ARG A 287 16.16 12.43 -8.64
CA ARG A 287 17.43 13.19 -8.73
C ARG A 287 17.44 14.41 -7.81
N THR A 288 16.30 15.08 -7.69
CA THR A 288 16.10 16.29 -6.88
C THR A 288 15.79 15.91 -5.42
N GLU A 289 15.00 14.86 -5.22
CA GLU A 289 14.65 14.41 -3.86
C GLU A 289 15.81 13.73 -3.12
N CYS A 290 16.71 13.05 -3.84
CA CYS A 290 17.78 12.25 -3.25
C CYS A 290 18.62 13.00 -2.20
N PRO A 291 19.17 14.21 -2.48
CA PRO A 291 19.90 14.99 -1.48
C PRO A 291 19.00 15.56 -0.36
N LEU A 292 17.69 15.60 -0.56
CA LEU A 292 16.71 16.12 0.40
C LEU A 292 16.10 15.02 1.29
N GLY A 293 16.48 13.76 1.10
CA GLY A 293 15.78 12.61 1.69
C GLY A 293 15.58 12.70 3.21
N ALA A 294 16.61 13.12 3.95
CA ALA A 294 16.53 13.30 5.40
C ALA A 294 15.51 14.39 5.80
N LEU A 295 15.49 15.50 5.06
CA LEU A 295 14.54 16.59 5.26
C LEU A 295 13.11 16.13 4.95
N LEU A 296 12.90 15.46 3.82
CA LEU A 296 11.57 14.98 3.41
C LEU A 296 10.98 13.97 4.39
N LEU A 297 11.79 13.05 4.91
CA LEU A 297 11.37 12.12 5.96
C LEU A 297 10.99 12.84 7.26
N THR A 298 11.71 13.92 7.59
CA THR A 298 11.47 14.73 8.80
C THR A 298 10.20 15.57 8.69
N LEU A 299 9.97 16.19 7.52
CA LEU A 299 8.78 17.02 7.26
C LEU A 299 7.52 16.19 7.01
N GLY A 300 7.68 14.90 6.72
CA GLY A 300 6.60 13.95 6.56
C GLY A 300 6.08 13.83 5.13
N VAL A 301 5.21 12.83 4.94
CA VAL A 301 4.77 12.37 3.61
C VAL A 301 4.03 13.44 2.81
N PHE A 302 3.32 14.38 3.45
CA PHE A 302 2.60 15.43 2.72
C PHE A 302 3.54 16.40 2.01
N CYS A 303 4.62 16.82 2.67
CA CYS A 303 5.64 17.67 2.05
C CYS A 303 6.36 16.95 0.91
N HIS A 304 6.59 15.64 1.06
CA HIS A 304 7.18 14.82 0.00
C HIS A 304 6.25 14.69 -1.21
N VAL A 305 4.96 14.39 -1.00
CA VAL A 305 3.98 14.32 -2.09
C VAL A 305 3.87 15.68 -2.80
N ALA A 306 3.82 16.79 -2.06
CA ALA A 306 3.74 18.13 -2.64
C ALA A 306 4.96 18.46 -3.53
N LEU A 307 6.19 18.21 -3.04
CA LEU A 307 7.41 18.39 -3.85
C LEU A 307 7.38 17.51 -5.10
N ARG A 308 7.06 16.22 -4.93
CA ARG A 308 7.03 15.28 -6.06
C ARG A 308 5.98 15.70 -7.10
N THR A 309 4.84 16.22 -6.66
CA THR A 309 3.76 16.71 -7.54
C THR A 309 4.29 17.80 -8.48
N VAL A 310 4.95 18.83 -7.95
CA VAL A 310 5.48 19.93 -8.78
C VAL A 310 6.65 19.49 -9.67
N LEU A 311 7.48 18.54 -9.22
CA LEU A 311 8.55 17.97 -10.04
C LEU A 311 8.00 17.16 -11.22
N MET A 312 6.97 16.34 -10.97
CA MET A 312 6.31 15.54 -12.01
C MET A 312 5.53 16.39 -13.01
N ALA A 313 4.90 17.48 -12.55
CA ALA A 313 4.26 18.45 -13.42
C ALA A 313 5.26 19.19 -14.33
N GLY A 314 6.45 19.49 -13.79
CA GLY A 314 7.48 20.27 -14.46
C GLY A 314 7.21 21.78 -14.38
N PHE A 315 8.29 22.57 -14.33
CA PHE A 315 8.22 24.00 -14.04
C PHE A 315 7.30 24.79 -14.99
N ALA A 316 7.36 24.53 -16.30
CA ALA A 316 6.57 25.27 -17.28
C ALA A 316 5.06 25.19 -17.02
N GLU A 317 4.56 24.01 -16.66
CA GLU A 317 3.15 23.81 -16.38
C GLU A 317 2.76 24.36 -15.00
N VAL A 318 3.64 24.23 -14.00
CA VAL A 318 3.46 24.84 -12.68
C VAL A 318 3.35 26.35 -12.79
N SER A 319 4.30 27.01 -13.47
CA SER A 319 4.30 28.46 -13.66
C SER A 319 3.04 28.94 -14.37
N ARG A 320 2.65 28.27 -15.46
CA ARG A 320 1.44 28.60 -16.22
C ARG A 320 0.19 28.63 -15.34
N LEU A 321 -0.01 27.62 -14.49
CA LEU A 321 -1.20 27.52 -13.64
C LEU A 321 -1.16 28.44 -12.42
N VAL A 322 0.02 28.66 -11.84
CA VAL A 322 0.20 29.65 -10.77
C VAL A 322 -0.13 31.05 -11.29
N GLU A 323 0.47 31.46 -12.42
CA GLU A 323 0.21 32.76 -13.05
C GLU A 323 -1.28 32.95 -13.39
N TRP A 324 -1.91 31.92 -13.97
CA TRP A 324 -3.35 31.95 -14.26
C TRP A 324 -4.21 32.14 -13.01
N SER A 325 -3.83 31.53 -11.88
CA SER A 325 -4.57 31.70 -10.62
C SER A 325 -4.49 33.12 -10.04
N HIS A 326 -3.38 33.83 -10.25
CA HIS A 326 -3.23 35.23 -9.84
C HIS A 326 -4.13 36.17 -10.64
N ASP A 327 -4.40 35.86 -11.90
CA ASP A 327 -5.26 36.69 -12.74
C ASP A 327 -6.75 36.48 -12.41
N ASP A 328 -7.15 35.25 -12.06
CA ASP A 328 -8.50 34.94 -11.56
C ASP A 328 -8.82 35.67 -10.23
N ASP A 329 -7.85 35.77 -9.32
CA ASP A 329 -8.01 36.50 -8.06
C ASP A 329 -8.13 38.02 -8.27
N LYS A 330 -7.44 38.58 -9.27
CA LYS A 330 -7.56 40.01 -9.64
C LYS A 330 -8.93 40.34 -10.22
N ASP A 331 -9.52 39.44 -11.00
CA ASP A 331 -10.85 39.62 -11.58
C ASP A 331 -11.96 39.55 -10.52
N LEU A 332 -11.81 38.69 -9.49
CA LEU A 332 -12.71 38.62 -8.33
C LEU A 332 -12.62 39.90 -7.48
N CYS A 333 -11.41 40.38 -7.17
CA CYS A 333 -11.21 41.64 -6.45
C CYS A 333 -11.79 42.86 -7.19
N ASN A 334 -11.74 42.85 -8.53
CA ASN A 334 -12.31 43.91 -9.36
C ASN A 334 -13.85 43.85 -9.47
N ALA A 335 -14.45 42.67 -9.29
CA ALA A 335 -15.90 42.49 -9.27
C ALA A 335 -16.53 42.97 -7.95
N GLU A 336 -15.86 42.74 -6.81
CA GLU A 336 -16.30 43.21 -5.48
C GLU A 336 -16.28 44.75 -5.35
N ALA A 337 -15.46 45.44 -6.17
CA ALA A 337 -15.48 46.90 -6.26
C ALA A 337 -16.72 47.49 -6.95
N ARG A 338 -17.60 46.66 -7.53
CA ARG A 338 -18.82 47.09 -8.27
C ARG A 338 -20.11 46.58 -7.62
N HIS A 339 -20.32 46.88 -6.34
CA HIS A 339 -21.63 46.62 -5.71
C HIS A 339 -22.71 47.62 -6.17
N LYS A 340 -23.53 47.21 -7.14
CA LYS A 340 -24.96 47.60 -7.24
C LYS A 340 -25.81 46.36 -7.57
N HIS A 341 -26.63 45.96 -6.58
CA HIS A 341 -27.80 45.07 -6.57
C HIS A 341 -27.88 43.87 -7.54
N PRO A 342 -27.98 42.61 -7.04
CA PRO A 342 -28.37 41.47 -7.86
C PRO A 342 -29.89 41.31 -7.87
N SER A 343 -30.53 41.70 -8.98
CA SER A 343 -31.83 41.18 -9.38
C SER A 343 -31.71 40.58 -10.76
N GLU A 344 -31.95 39.27 -10.84
CA GLU A 344 -32.45 38.52 -12.00
C GLU A 344 -31.85 38.86 -13.37
N SER A 345 -30.83 38.09 -13.77
CA SER A 345 -30.54 37.57 -15.13
C SER A 345 -29.04 37.31 -15.30
N LEU A 346 -28.58 36.13 -14.87
CA LEU A 346 -27.32 35.57 -15.37
C LEU A 346 -27.61 34.82 -16.66
N ASP A 347 -27.96 35.56 -17.70
CA ASP A 347 -27.96 35.06 -19.07
C ASP A 347 -27.26 36.06 -19.99
N ALA A 348 -26.24 35.55 -20.67
CA ALA A 348 -25.55 36.12 -21.82
C ALA A 348 -24.70 37.39 -21.60
N ARG A 349 -23.50 37.26 -20.95
CA ARG A 349 -22.25 38.02 -21.29
C ARG A 349 -21.01 37.74 -20.41
N THR A 350 -20.82 36.53 -19.92
CA THR A 350 -19.53 36.07 -19.40
C THR A 350 -19.26 34.70 -20.02
N GLY A 351 -18.14 34.52 -20.72
CA GLY A 351 -17.78 33.23 -21.31
C GLY A 351 -17.93 32.13 -20.25
N THR A 352 -18.64 31.06 -20.60
CA THR A 352 -18.94 29.94 -19.72
C THR A 352 -17.63 29.40 -19.15
N LYS A 353 -17.23 29.79 -17.94
CA LYS A 353 -16.08 29.17 -17.27
C LYS A 353 -16.44 27.69 -17.11
N GLY A 354 -15.67 26.81 -17.77
CA GLY A 354 -15.85 25.36 -17.68
C GLY A 354 -15.64 24.86 -16.25
N ILE A 355 -15.98 23.59 -16.01
CA ILE A 355 -15.80 22.96 -14.70
C ILE A 355 -14.29 23.02 -14.32
N PRO A 356 -13.91 23.52 -13.12
CA PRO A 356 -12.51 23.64 -12.73
C PRO A 356 -11.74 22.32 -12.82
N GLY A 357 -10.58 22.34 -13.46
CA GLY A 357 -9.76 21.15 -13.75
C GLY A 357 -10.02 20.52 -15.12
N CYS A 358 -11.10 20.89 -15.82
CA CYS A 358 -11.26 20.53 -17.22
C CYS A 358 -10.32 21.34 -18.13
N ASN A 359 -9.88 20.71 -19.22
CA ASN A 359 -9.16 21.38 -20.30
C ASN A 359 -10.12 22.25 -21.15
N ASP A 360 -9.57 22.92 -22.17
CA ASP A 360 -10.34 23.82 -23.06
C ASP A 360 -11.45 23.09 -23.85
N ASN A 361 -11.36 21.76 -23.98
CA ASN A 361 -12.40 20.93 -24.61
C ASN A 361 -13.48 20.46 -23.62
N GLY A 362 -13.42 20.89 -22.35
CA GLY A 362 -14.33 20.47 -21.29
C GLY A 362 -14.03 19.08 -20.71
N GLN A 363 -12.90 18.47 -21.06
CA GLN A 363 -12.53 17.13 -20.60
C GLN A 363 -11.76 17.20 -19.27
N TYR A 364 -12.13 16.33 -18.32
CA TYR A 364 -11.43 16.19 -17.04
C TYR A 364 -10.43 15.04 -17.11
N LEU A 365 -9.17 15.37 -17.41
CA LEU A 365 -8.10 14.39 -17.57
C LEU A 365 -7.29 14.25 -16.28
N SER A 366 -6.80 13.04 -15.99
CA SER A 366 -5.83 12.79 -14.91
C SER A 366 -4.51 13.49 -15.23
N SER A 367 -4.44 14.77 -14.85
CA SER A 367 -3.44 15.73 -15.29
C SER A 367 -3.08 16.67 -14.15
N TYR A 368 -1.97 17.40 -14.29
CA TYR A 368 -1.60 18.39 -13.28
C TYR A 368 -2.62 19.52 -13.15
N GLN A 369 -3.28 19.93 -14.24
CA GLN A 369 -4.38 20.89 -14.20
C GLN A 369 -5.53 20.42 -13.29
N ALA A 370 -5.89 19.14 -13.37
CA ALA A 370 -6.90 18.58 -12.48
C ALA A 370 -6.42 18.57 -11.01
N VAL A 371 -5.17 18.15 -10.75
CA VAL A 371 -4.57 18.18 -9.40
C VAL A 371 -4.51 19.59 -8.82
N PHE A 372 -4.04 20.57 -9.60
CA PHE A 372 -3.94 21.97 -9.19
C PHE A 372 -5.29 22.57 -8.81
N ASN A 373 -6.37 22.13 -9.46
CA ASN A 373 -7.74 22.56 -9.20
C ASN A 373 -8.46 21.73 -8.11
N LEU A 374 -7.81 20.77 -7.45
CA LEU A 374 -8.38 20.11 -6.27
C LEU A 374 -8.59 21.12 -5.12
N LEU A 375 -9.56 20.90 -4.24
CA LEU A 375 -9.93 21.89 -3.23
C LEU A 375 -8.90 21.94 -2.08
N PRO A 376 -8.22 23.08 -1.83
CA PRO A 376 -7.32 23.22 -0.69
C PRO A 376 -8.05 23.59 0.61
N HIS A 377 -9.25 24.17 0.52
CA HIS A 377 -9.94 24.87 1.63
C HIS A 377 -9.02 25.84 2.38
N ALA A 378 -8.14 26.54 1.64
CA ALA A 378 -7.12 27.42 2.17
C ALA A 378 -7.72 28.43 3.16
N GLU A 379 -8.92 28.95 2.89
CA GLU A 379 -9.67 29.87 3.73
C GLU A 379 -10.07 29.30 5.10
N LYS A 380 -10.26 27.98 5.22
CA LYS A 380 -10.76 27.32 6.44
C LYS A 380 -9.67 26.78 7.37
N HIS A 381 -8.43 26.68 6.88
CA HIS A 381 -7.28 26.26 7.71
C HIS A 381 -6.90 27.33 8.75
N CYS A 382 -6.50 26.90 9.95
CA CYS A 382 -6.02 27.82 10.97
C CYS A 382 -4.69 28.49 10.57
N PRO A 383 -4.40 29.72 11.07
CA PRO A 383 -3.15 30.41 10.78
C PRO A 383 -1.90 29.60 11.15
N GLU A 384 -1.94 28.85 12.25
CA GLU A 384 -0.82 28.04 12.74
C GLU A 384 -0.50 26.91 11.77
N HIS A 385 -1.51 26.21 11.24
CA HIS A 385 -1.33 25.16 10.26
C HIS A 385 -0.72 25.71 8.97
N LYS A 386 -1.27 26.81 8.44
CA LYS A 386 -0.74 27.49 7.24
C LYS A 386 0.73 27.89 7.41
N PHE A 387 1.06 28.46 8.57
CA PHE A 387 2.43 28.85 8.89
C PHE A 387 3.38 27.65 8.89
N LEU A 388 2.99 26.53 9.51
CA LEU A 388 3.79 25.30 9.52
C LEU A 388 3.99 24.71 8.12
N CYS A 389 2.93 24.68 7.29
CA CYS A 389 3.03 24.25 5.90
C CYS A 389 3.99 25.13 5.10
N MET A 390 3.86 26.46 5.24
CA MET A 390 4.74 27.42 4.58
C MET A 390 6.19 27.26 5.03
N LEU A 391 6.44 27.12 6.33
CA LEU A 391 7.78 26.92 6.87
C LEU A 391 8.44 25.66 6.31
N SER A 392 7.67 24.57 6.18
CA SER A 392 8.14 23.29 5.63
C SER A 392 8.48 23.40 4.14
N VAL A 393 7.64 24.08 3.36
CA VAL A 393 7.89 24.33 1.94
C VAL A 393 9.12 25.22 1.74
N VAL A 394 9.24 26.32 2.48
CA VAL A 394 10.39 27.21 2.40
C VAL A 394 11.69 26.49 2.78
N ALA A 395 11.65 25.60 3.78
CA ALA A 395 12.80 24.78 4.14
C ALA A 395 13.25 23.88 2.99
N ILE A 396 12.32 23.28 2.24
CA ILE A 396 12.62 22.48 1.05
C ILE A 396 13.26 23.36 -0.03
N CYS A 397 12.64 24.49 -0.37
CA CYS A 397 13.17 25.39 -1.40
C CYS A 397 14.57 25.90 -1.06
N LYS A 398 14.82 26.30 0.20
CA LYS A 398 16.16 26.70 0.64
C LYS A 398 17.19 25.58 0.49
N LYS A 399 16.85 24.34 0.86
CA LYS A 399 17.75 23.20 0.66
C LYS A 399 17.96 22.85 -0.81
N MET A 400 16.97 23.05 -1.67
CA MET A 400 17.16 22.92 -3.12
C MET A 400 18.14 23.95 -3.68
N GLN A 401 18.03 25.20 -3.24
CA GLN A 401 18.95 26.28 -3.64
C GLN A 401 20.37 26.03 -3.13
N GLU A 402 20.55 25.64 -1.87
CA GLU A 402 21.85 25.28 -1.29
C GLU A 402 22.51 24.09 -2.00
N ALA A 403 21.70 23.10 -2.43
CA ALA A 403 22.17 21.93 -3.16
C ALA A 403 22.41 22.21 -4.66
N GLY A 404 22.12 23.42 -5.15
CA GLY A 404 22.29 23.79 -6.56
C GLY A 404 21.35 23.04 -7.52
N LEU A 405 20.16 22.68 -7.04
CA LEU A 405 19.21 21.83 -7.79
C LEU A 405 18.25 22.63 -8.69
N GLU A 406 18.32 23.95 -8.68
CA GLU A 406 17.41 24.83 -9.45
C GLU A 406 17.44 24.51 -10.95
N ALA A 407 18.63 24.38 -11.55
CA ALA A 407 18.75 24.05 -12.97
C ALA A 407 18.10 22.70 -13.34
N ALA A 408 18.16 21.72 -12.44
CA ALA A 408 17.53 20.41 -12.64
C ALA A 408 15.99 20.47 -12.56
N VAL A 409 15.44 21.53 -11.98
CA VAL A 409 14.01 21.72 -11.79
C VAL A 409 13.41 22.53 -12.94
N LEU A 410 14.18 23.48 -13.49
CA LEU A 410 13.76 24.37 -14.57
C LEU A 410 13.78 23.73 -15.98
N ASN A 411 14.31 22.50 -16.13
CA ASN A 411 14.37 21.77 -17.40
C ASN A 411 14.88 22.60 -18.60
N GLN A 412 15.89 23.47 -18.40
CA GLN A 412 16.54 24.17 -19.50
C GLN A 412 17.39 23.19 -20.33
N LYS A 413 16.99 22.92 -21.58
CA LYS A 413 17.82 22.24 -22.58
C LYS A 413 18.93 23.20 -23.05
N SER A 414 20.17 22.90 -22.64
CA SER A 414 21.47 23.33 -23.20
C SER A 414 21.69 24.81 -23.56
N SER A 415 22.65 25.44 -22.89
CA SER A 415 23.77 26.07 -23.59
C SER A 415 25.04 25.94 -22.77
N GLU A 416 25.95 25.08 -23.26
CA GLU A 416 27.37 25.21 -22.97
C GLU A 416 27.82 26.61 -23.41
N LYS A 417 27.93 27.53 -22.44
CA LYS A 417 29.05 28.47 -22.43
C LYS A 417 29.62 28.43 -21.03
N GLY A 418 30.80 27.82 -20.93
CA GLY A 418 31.58 27.82 -19.71
C GLY A 418 31.75 29.26 -19.21
N SER A 419 31.19 29.53 -18.04
CA SER A 419 31.65 30.61 -17.19
C SER A 419 32.37 29.98 -16.00
N ASP A 420 33.63 30.37 -15.87
CA ASP A 420 34.60 30.03 -14.82
C ASP A 420 33.97 29.75 -13.44
N PRO A 421 34.39 28.68 -12.72
CA PRO A 421 33.91 28.36 -11.36
C PRO A 421 34.52 29.29 -10.28
N LYS A 422 34.72 30.57 -10.59
CA LYS A 422 35.30 31.57 -9.69
C LYS A 422 34.51 32.88 -9.68
N LEU A 423 33.26 32.83 -9.23
CA LEU A 423 32.67 33.92 -8.45
C LEU A 423 31.58 33.33 -7.54
N ARG A 424 31.98 32.84 -6.36
CA ARG A 424 31.04 32.65 -5.24
C ARG A 424 30.62 34.04 -4.77
N GLU A 425 29.65 34.63 -5.46
CA GLU A 425 28.90 35.76 -4.91
C GLU A 425 27.95 35.26 -3.83
N LYS A 426 27.84 36.07 -2.78
CA LYS A 426 27.12 35.79 -1.52
C LYS A 426 25.76 35.15 -1.79
N THR A 427 25.48 34.05 -1.10
CA THR A 427 24.13 33.48 -1.00
C THR A 427 23.18 34.57 -0.50
N SER A 428 22.37 35.13 -1.40
CA SER A 428 21.17 35.87 -1.03
C SER A 428 20.30 34.96 -0.16
N ASP A 429 19.90 35.42 1.03
CA ASP A 429 18.95 34.70 1.89
C ASP A 429 17.56 34.53 1.24
N GLU A 430 17.30 35.28 0.17
CA GLU A 430 16.04 35.29 -0.57
C GLU A 430 16.01 34.20 -1.65
N LEU A 431 14.85 33.52 -1.76
CA LEU A 431 14.58 32.51 -2.78
C LEU A 431 14.55 33.11 -4.18
N SER A 432 15.02 32.37 -5.18
CA SER A 432 14.89 32.73 -6.60
C SER A 432 13.41 32.88 -7.00
N PRO A 433 13.08 33.74 -7.99
CA PRO A 433 11.70 33.91 -8.47
C PRO A 433 11.02 32.59 -8.84
N GLU A 434 11.76 31.68 -9.48
CA GLU A 434 11.27 30.38 -9.90
C GLU A 434 10.97 29.46 -8.70
N LEU A 435 11.85 29.45 -7.69
CA LEU A 435 11.57 28.71 -6.46
C LEU A 435 10.39 29.29 -5.67
N LYS A 436 10.12 30.60 -5.76
CA LYS A 436 8.91 31.20 -5.16
C LYS A 436 7.63 30.67 -5.82
N ILE A 437 7.59 30.59 -7.15
CA ILE A 437 6.46 30.00 -7.90
C ILE A 437 6.24 28.55 -7.47
N MET A 438 7.32 27.77 -7.38
CA MET A 438 7.22 26.40 -6.92
C MET A 438 6.80 26.27 -5.47
N ALA A 439 7.29 27.14 -4.59
CA ALA A 439 6.88 27.18 -3.19
C ALA A 439 5.38 27.45 -3.07
N GLU A 440 4.84 28.36 -3.88
CA GLU A 440 3.40 28.64 -3.90
C GLU A 440 2.59 27.40 -4.31
N ALA A 441 2.97 26.74 -5.41
CA ALA A 441 2.33 25.51 -5.85
C ALA A 441 2.46 24.37 -4.83
N MET A 442 3.64 24.19 -4.23
CA MET A 442 3.87 23.21 -3.18
C MET A 442 3.00 23.49 -1.95
N LEU A 443 2.89 24.74 -1.50
CA LEU A 443 2.04 25.12 -0.38
C LEU A 443 0.57 24.79 -0.67
N ARG A 444 0.10 25.11 -1.89
CA ARG A 444 -1.24 24.72 -2.34
C ARG A 444 -1.45 23.21 -2.23
N HIS A 445 -0.50 22.41 -2.73
CA HIS A 445 -0.60 20.95 -2.68
C HIS A 445 -0.56 20.40 -1.26
N VAL A 446 0.28 20.93 -0.36
CA VAL A 446 0.28 20.51 1.06
C VAL A 446 -1.10 20.72 1.69
N LEU A 447 -1.76 21.84 1.41
CA LEU A 447 -3.12 22.12 1.91
C LEU A 447 -4.18 21.23 1.25
N GLN A 448 -4.05 20.93 -0.05
CA GLN A 448 -4.94 20.01 -0.76
C GLN A 448 -4.87 18.58 -0.23
N LEU A 449 -3.70 18.12 0.25
CA LEU A 449 -3.52 16.74 0.70
C LEU A 449 -4.40 16.38 1.89
N GLN A 450 -4.75 17.34 2.75
CA GLN A 450 -5.67 17.06 3.86
C GLN A 450 -7.04 16.58 3.37
N CYS A 451 -7.52 17.11 2.24
CA CYS A 451 -8.86 16.83 1.74
C CYS A 451 -8.91 15.85 0.57
N ASN A 452 -7.83 15.73 -0.21
CA ASN A 452 -7.84 15.02 -1.49
C ASN A 452 -6.81 13.89 -1.58
N ALA A 453 -5.94 13.72 -0.57
CA ALA A 453 -4.98 12.62 -0.60
C ALA A 453 -5.68 11.28 -0.38
N GLN A 454 -5.34 10.30 -1.20
CA GLN A 454 -5.77 8.92 -0.99
C GLN A 454 -4.67 8.11 -0.30
N ALA A 455 -5.04 7.34 0.71
CA ALA A 455 -4.20 6.29 1.25
C ALA A 455 -4.28 5.07 0.33
N ILE A 456 -3.16 4.70 -0.30
CA ILE A 456 -3.05 3.42 -1.00
C ILE A 456 -2.88 2.35 0.08
N THR A 457 -3.85 1.44 0.17
CA THR A 457 -3.86 0.37 1.16
C THR A 457 -3.57 -0.97 0.53
N ILE A 458 -2.79 -1.79 1.23
CA ILE A 458 -2.56 -3.20 0.87
C ILE A 458 -3.04 -4.11 1.99
N MET A 459 -3.36 -5.35 1.66
CA MET A 459 -3.65 -6.39 2.63
C MET A 459 -2.33 -7.02 3.10
N GLN A 460 -1.93 -6.74 4.35
CA GLN A 460 -0.75 -7.32 4.96
C GLN A 460 -1.13 -8.57 5.77
N GLU A 461 -0.41 -9.67 5.53
CA GLU A 461 -0.59 -10.94 6.25
C GLU A 461 -0.04 -10.85 7.68
N LEU A 462 -0.75 -11.45 8.62
CA LEU A 462 -0.38 -11.51 10.03
C LEU A 462 0.31 -12.85 10.35
N GLY A 463 1.62 -12.95 10.10
CA GLY A 463 2.41 -14.15 10.44
C GLY A 463 3.52 -14.49 9.42
N SER A 464 4.33 -15.52 9.71
CA SER A 464 5.11 -16.20 8.66
C SER A 464 4.12 -17.02 7.83
N GLY A 465 4.15 -16.90 6.49
CA GLY A 465 3.20 -17.50 5.54
C GLY A 465 3.14 -19.04 5.48
N GLU A 466 3.17 -19.71 6.64
CA GLU A 466 3.08 -21.16 6.82
C GLU A 466 1.81 -21.55 7.63
N GLY A 467 0.93 -20.60 7.94
CA GLY A 467 -0.32 -20.86 8.67
C GLY A 467 -1.46 -21.35 7.75
N ALA A 468 -2.25 -22.32 8.21
CA ALA A 468 -3.38 -22.89 7.46
C ALA A 468 -4.56 -21.92 7.21
N VAL A 469 -4.62 -20.81 7.94
CA VAL A 469 -5.61 -19.72 7.76
C VAL A 469 -4.86 -18.39 7.84
N VAL A 470 -4.95 -17.59 6.78
CA VAL A 470 -4.20 -16.33 6.66
C VAL A 470 -5.08 -15.16 7.09
N SER A 471 -4.77 -14.56 8.24
CA SER A 471 -5.39 -13.30 8.64
C SER A 471 -4.70 -12.13 7.93
N LYS A 472 -5.47 -11.30 7.22
CA LYS A 472 -4.97 -10.13 6.48
C LYS A 472 -5.57 -8.86 7.04
N LYS A 473 -4.75 -7.82 7.27
CA LYS A 473 -5.22 -6.49 7.68
C LYS A 473 -4.89 -5.43 6.61
N PRO A 474 -5.78 -4.46 6.35
CA PRO A 474 -5.44 -3.34 5.49
C PRO A 474 -4.42 -2.44 6.21
N VAL A 475 -3.31 -2.13 5.54
CA VAL A 475 -2.32 -1.17 6.02
C VAL A 475 -2.10 -0.09 4.98
N ARG A 476 -1.95 1.16 5.44
CA ARG A 476 -1.58 2.28 4.57
C ARG A 476 -0.15 2.09 4.10
N LEU A 477 0.02 1.82 2.81
CA LEU A 477 1.32 1.66 2.17
C LEU A 477 1.86 2.99 1.68
N ALA A 478 1.03 3.79 1.02
CA ALA A 478 1.46 5.03 0.39
C ALA A 478 0.38 6.13 0.48
N THR A 479 0.80 7.36 0.20
CA THR A 479 -0.10 8.52 0.03
C THR A 479 -0.01 8.99 -1.41
N ALA A 480 -1.13 9.29 -2.05
CA ALA A 480 -1.18 9.61 -3.46
C ALA A 480 -2.25 10.65 -3.83
N PHE A 481 -2.07 11.31 -4.97
CA PHE A 481 -3.13 12.07 -5.64
C PHE A 481 -3.71 11.26 -6.80
N PHE A 482 -5.04 11.17 -6.80
CA PHE A 482 -5.85 10.58 -7.85
C PHE A 482 -6.90 11.62 -8.26
N PRO A 483 -6.59 12.55 -9.19
CA PRO A 483 -7.45 13.70 -9.46
C PRO A 483 -8.88 13.34 -9.91
N VAL A 484 -9.09 12.18 -10.55
CA VAL A 484 -10.44 11.73 -10.94
C VAL A 484 -11.14 11.02 -9.77
N LEU A 485 -10.45 10.17 -9.02
CA LEU A 485 -10.98 9.54 -7.80
C LEU A 485 -11.41 10.60 -6.76
N SER A 486 -10.68 11.71 -6.66
CA SER A 486 -11.01 12.83 -5.77
C SER A 486 -12.30 13.57 -6.15
N LEU A 487 -12.95 13.25 -7.28
CA LEU A 487 -14.29 13.75 -7.63
C LEU A 487 -15.42 13.01 -6.90
N LEU A 488 -15.12 11.89 -6.25
CA LEU A 488 -16.10 11.12 -5.51
C LEU A 488 -16.38 11.77 -4.15
N ASN A 489 -17.61 12.25 -3.96
CA ASN A 489 -18.05 12.80 -2.69
C ASN A 489 -18.28 11.72 -1.63
N HIS A 490 -18.38 12.18 -0.38
CA HIS A 490 -18.56 11.31 0.76
C HIS A 490 -20.01 10.85 0.98
N SER A 491 -20.19 9.56 1.28
CA SER A 491 -21.31 9.01 2.05
C SER A 491 -20.76 8.04 3.09
N CYS A 492 -21.33 8.05 4.31
CA CYS A 492 -20.98 7.05 5.33
C CYS A 492 -21.51 5.64 5.00
N SER A 493 -22.37 5.53 3.99
CA SER A 493 -22.81 4.29 3.34
C SER A 493 -22.55 4.43 1.83
N PRO A 494 -21.31 4.16 1.37
CA PRO A 494 -20.94 4.34 -0.03
C PRO A 494 -21.63 3.29 -0.92
N ASN A 495 -21.79 3.62 -2.21
CA ASN A 495 -22.29 2.70 -3.24
C ASN A 495 -21.17 2.13 -4.13
N ILE A 496 -19.92 2.39 -3.75
CA ILE A 496 -18.72 1.88 -4.42
C ILE A 496 -17.72 1.26 -3.45
N SER A 497 -16.79 0.49 -4.01
CA SER A 497 -15.58 0.03 -3.35
C SER A 497 -14.33 0.41 -4.14
N VAL A 498 -13.24 0.68 -3.42
CA VAL A 498 -11.95 1.04 -4.02
C VAL A 498 -10.94 -0.04 -3.66
N SER A 499 -10.17 -0.49 -4.66
CA SER A 499 -9.05 -1.41 -4.50
C SER A 499 -7.82 -0.85 -5.19
N PHE A 500 -6.63 -1.27 -4.74
CA PHE A 500 -5.36 -0.79 -5.30
C PHE A 500 -4.52 -1.96 -5.80
N SER A 501 -3.86 -1.76 -6.95
CA SER A 501 -2.82 -2.63 -7.47
C SER A 501 -1.59 -1.80 -7.82
N GLY A 502 -0.58 -1.86 -6.96
CA GLY A 502 0.56 -0.93 -7.04
C GLY A 502 0.08 0.51 -6.87
N THR A 503 0.26 1.33 -7.92
CA THR A 503 -0.16 2.74 -7.97
C THR A 503 -1.54 2.96 -8.61
N ALA A 504 -2.17 1.90 -9.11
CA ALA A 504 -3.47 1.99 -9.77
C ALA A 504 -4.62 1.82 -8.77
N ALA A 505 -5.61 2.72 -8.83
CA ALA A 505 -6.89 2.58 -8.15
C ALA A 505 -7.93 1.99 -9.12
N THR A 506 -8.72 1.04 -8.64
CA THR A 506 -9.91 0.53 -9.34
C THR A 506 -11.12 0.71 -8.46
N VAL A 507 -12.16 1.35 -9.02
CA VAL A 507 -13.45 1.58 -8.37
C VAL A 507 -14.49 0.67 -9.00
N ARG A 508 -15.23 -0.05 -8.17
CA ARG A 508 -16.36 -0.90 -8.57
C ARG A 508 -17.62 -0.48 -7.85
N ALA A 509 -18.78 -0.67 -8.49
CA ALA A 509 -20.07 -0.52 -7.82
C ALA A 509 -20.21 -1.63 -6.76
N SER A 510 -20.47 -1.27 -5.50
CA SER A 510 -20.68 -2.24 -4.43
C SER A 510 -22.16 -2.60 -4.25
N GLN A 511 -23.05 -1.81 -4.85
CA GLN A 511 -24.51 -1.94 -4.80
C GLN A 511 -25.10 -1.48 -6.15
N PRO A 512 -26.38 -1.78 -6.44
CA PRO A 512 -27.04 -1.21 -7.60
C PRO A 512 -27.09 0.31 -7.52
N ILE A 513 -26.73 1.00 -8.62
CA ILE A 513 -26.75 2.47 -8.71
C ILE A 513 -27.68 2.86 -9.85
N PRO A 514 -28.90 3.37 -9.57
CA PRO A 514 -29.81 3.84 -10.60
C PRO A 514 -29.26 5.06 -11.37
N SER A 515 -29.69 5.20 -12.61
CA SER A 515 -29.42 6.40 -13.42
C SER A 515 -29.78 7.68 -12.67
N GLY A 516 -28.89 8.68 -12.73
CA GLY A 516 -29.01 9.96 -12.06
C GLY A 516 -28.51 9.99 -10.62
N GLN A 517 -28.21 8.83 -10.01
CA GLN A 517 -27.65 8.79 -8.67
C GLN A 517 -26.15 9.18 -8.67
N GLU A 518 -25.72 9.88 -7.63
CA GLU A 518 -24.32 10.24 -7.41
C GLU A 518 -23.49 9.03 -6.95
N ILE A 519 -22.23 9.00 -7.36
CA ILE A 519 -21.26 7.99 -6.96
C ILE A 519 -20.56 8.44 -5.68
N PHE A 520 -20.78 7.70 -4.60
CA PHE A 520 -20.30 8.07 -3.27
C PHE A 520 -19.19 7.14 -2.78
N HIS A 521 -18.08 7.73 -2.37
CA HIS A 521 -17.01 7.08 -1.63
C HIS A 521 -17.18 7.29 -0.11
N CYS A 522 -16.42 6.55 0.71
CA CYS A 522 -16.35 6.75 2.15
C CYS A 522 -14.95 7.22 2.55
N TYR A 523 -14.83 8.41 3.15
CA TYR A 523 -13.55 9.03 3.51
C TYR A 523 -12.94 8.47 4.81
N GLY A 524 -13.35 7.27 5.21
CA GLY A 524 -12.91 6.60 6.43
C GLY A 524 -14.05 6.17 7.36
N PRO A 525 -14.87 7.09 7.91
CA PRO A 525 -15.82 6.77 8.96
C PRO A 525 -17.11 6.14 8.40
N HIS A 526 -17.11 4.81 8.29
CA HIS A 526 -18.25 4.03 7.81
C HIS A 526 -19.32 3.82 8.90
N ARG A 527 -20.61 3.88 8.53
CA ARG A 527 -21.74 3.75 9.46
C ARG A 527 -21.73 2.48 10.32
N CYS A 528 -21.23 1.36 9.78
CA CYS A 528 -21.19 0.09 10.50
C CYS A 528 -20.12 0.05 11.60
N ARG A 529 -19.19 1.01 11.61
CA ARG A 529 -18.02 1.00 12.51
C ARG A 529 -18.06 2.14 13.52
N VAL A 530 -18.62 3.29 13.15
CA VAL A 530 -18.52 4.53 13.92
C VAL A 530 -19.91 5.19 14.02
N ARG A 531 -20.28 5.64 15.23
CA ARG A 531 -21.55 6.36 15.47
C ARG A 531 -21.53 7.75 14.86
N VAL A 532 -22.70 8.27 14.50
CA VAL A 532 -22.85 9.55 13.78
C VAL A 532 -22.08 10.71 14.41
N ALA A 533 -22.11 10.88 15.73
CA ALA A 533 -21.39 11.98 16.41
C ALA A 533 -19.87 11.91 16.16
N GLU A 534 -19.27 10.73 16.30
CA GLU A 534 -17.85 10.50 16.03
C GLU A 534 -17.55 10.55 14.52
N ARG A 535 -18.48 10.09 13.66
CA ARG A 535 -18.36 10.24 12.19
C ARG A 535 -18.26 11.72 11.81
N GLN A 536 -19.14 12.59 12.34
CA GLN A 536 -19.09 14.02 12.06
C GLN A 536 -17.79 14.66 12.55
N GLN A 537 -17.34 14.30 13.75
CA GLN A 537 -16.07 14.80 14.28
C GLN A 537 -14.89 14.41 13.37
N LEU A 538 -14.81 13.13 12.96
CA LEU A 538 -13.76 12.65 12.05
C LEU A 538 -13.84 13.31 10.66
N LEU A 539 -15.04 13.60 10.17
CA LEU A 539 -15.24 14.27 8.87
C LEU A 539 -14.99 15.77 8.90
N SER A 540 -15.01 16.40 10.08
CA SER A 540 -14.76 17.85 10.21
C SER A 540 -13.41 18.30 9.62
N GLN A 541 -12.43 17.40 9.53
CA GLN A 541 -11.14 17.65 8.88
C GLN A 541 -11.25 18.00 7.38
N TYR A 542 -12.36 17.63 6.73
CA TYR A 542 -12.69 17.92 5.33
C TYR A 542 -13.57 19.17 5.20
N PHE A 543 -13.86 19.86 6.30
CA PHE A 543 -14.59 21.13 6.35
C PHE A 543 -16.03 21.10 5.79
N PHE A 544 -16.72 19.96 5.94
CA PHE A 544 -18.13 19.80 5.65
C PHE A 544 -18.85 19.00 6.75
N GLU A 545 -20.18 19.05 6.75
CA GLU A 545 -21.05 18.24 7.61
C GLU A 545 -21.75 17.17 6.74
N CYS A 546 -21.66 15.90 7.12
CA CYS A 546 -22.27 14.83 6.34
C CYS A 546 -23.77 14.72 6.60
N ARG A 547 -24.58 14.80 5.55
CA ARG A 547 -26.04 14.64 5.60
C ARG A 547 -26.54 13.47 4.77
N CYS A 548 -25.72 12.43 4.63
CA CYS A 548 -26.13 11.20 3.92
C CYS A 548 -27.28 10.51 4.67
N GLN A 549 -28.05 9.67 3.97
CA GLN A 549 -29.20 8.97 4.56
C GLN A 549 -28.82 8.21 5.84
N ALA A 550 -27.67 7.56 5.87
CA ALA A 550 -27.19 6.85 7.06
C ALA A 550 -26.86 7.75 8.27
N CYS A 551 -26.59 9.04 8.06
CA CYS A 551 -26.48 10.00 9.16
C CYS A 551 -27.87 10.45 9.63
N LEU A 552 -28.78 10.73 8.69
CA LEU A 552 -30.15 11.16 8.98
C LEU A 552 -30.92 10.06 9.72
N ASP A 553 -30.88 8.82 9.21
CA ASP A 553 -31.55 7.67 9.82
C ASP A 553 -31.11 7.46 11.28
N GLU A 554 -29.81 7.55 11.57
CA GLU A 554 -29.28 7.37 12.94
C GLU A 554 -29.67 8.52 13.88
N LEU A 555 -29.85 9.73 13.35
CA LEU A 555 -30.29 10.91 14.12
C LEU A 555 -31.81 10.93 14.35
N GLU A 556 -32.60 10.40 13.40
CA GLU A 556 -34.06 10.35 13.47
C GLU A 556 -34.58 9.14 14.26
N SER A 557 -33.81 8.07 14.38
CA SER A 557 -34.16 6.93 15.21
C SER A 557 -34.13 7.29 16.70
N ASP A 558 -35.28 7.68 17.26
CA ASP A 558 -35.58 7.68 18.72
C ASP A 558 -35.44 6.27 19.34
N ASP A 559 -35.37 5.25 18.48
CA ASP A 559 -35.23 3.85 18.84
C ASP A 559 -33.76 3.43 18.83
N ASN A 560 -33.28 2.93 19.97
CA ASN A 560 -31.92 2.41 20.20
C ASN A 560 -31.52 1.21 19.29
N SER A 561 -32.24 0.91 18.21
CA SER A 561 -32.07 -0.27 17.37
C SER A 561 -30.77 -0.28 16.55
N VAL A 562 -30.26 0.90 16.14
CA VAL A 562 -28.89 1.03 15.58
C VAL A 562 -27.83 0.92 16.68
N SER A 563 -28.20 1.28 17.93
CA SER A 563 -27.36 1.27 19.13
C SER A 563 -27.06 -0.15 19.68
N VAL A 564 -27.80 -1.18 19.25
CA VAL A 564 -27.67 -2.54 19.82
C VAL A 564 -26.40 -3.26 19.39
N ARG A 565 -25.88 -2.98 18.19
CA ARG A 565 -24.89 -3.87 17.55
C ARG A 565 -23.50 -3.84 18.21
N ASN A 566 -23.14 -2.77 18.92
CA ASN A 566 -21.96 -2.70 19.79
C ASN A 566 -22.35 -2.26 21.21
N SER A 567 -23.39 -2.89 21.75
CA SER A 567 -23.91 -2.61 23.09
C SER A 567 -23.22 -3.45 24.17
N PHE A 568 -23.24 -2.93 25.40
CA PHE A 568 -22.72 -3.62 26.58
C PHE A 568 -23.85 -4.33 27.33
N CYS A 569 -23.51 -5.44 27.98
CA CYS A 569 -24.39 -6.21 28.85
C CYS A 569 -23.97 -6.07 30.32
N CYS A 570 -24.95 -6.17 31.22
CA CYS A 570 -24.77 -6.10 32.65
C CYS A 570 -23.98 -7.32 33.15
N PRO A 571 -22.81 -7.13 33.81
CA PRO A 571 -22.04 -8.25 34.36
C PRO A 571 -22.79 -9.14 35.36
N SER A 572 -23.85 -8.63 36.00
CA SER A 572 -24.60 -9.37 37.01
C SER A 572 -25.79 -10.14 36.44
N CYS A 573 -26.54 -9.57 35.49
CA CYS A 573 -27.79 -10.17 35.00
C CYS A 573 -27.89 -10.28 33.47
N GLN A 574 -26.84 -9.88 32.74
CA GLN A 574 -26.73 -9.94 31.28
C GLN A 574 -27.75 -9.08 30.49
N ALA A 575 -28.61 -8.32 31.18
CA ALA A 575 -29.48 -7.34 30.54
C ALA A 575 -28.67 -6.21 29.88
N SER A 576 -29.26 -5.54 28.88
CA SER A 576 -28.60 -4.45 28.15
C SER A 576 -28.27 -3.28 29.08
N MET A 577 -27.14 -2.61 28.84
CA MET A 577 -26.71 -1.42 29.58
C MET A 577 -27.06 -0.16 28.77
N GLN A 578 -27.75 0.80 29.39
CA GLN A 578 -28.28 2.01 28.74
C GLN A 578 -27.76 3.30 29.38
N GLY A 579 -27.59 4.36 28.60
CA GLY A 579 -27.08 5.66 29.04
C GLY A 579 -25.91 6.19 28.20
N GLU A 580 -25.48 7.42 28.47
CA GLU A 580 -24.33 8.03 27.80
C GLU A 580 -23.04 7.76 28.58
N ASP A 581 -22.69 8.60 29.57
CA ASP A 581 -21.44 8.48 30.33
C ASP A 581 -21.46 7.40 31.41
N VAL A 582 -22.60 7.29 32.09
CA VAL A 582 -22.88 6.25 33.08
C VAL A 582 -23.95 5.34 32.52
N LEU A 583 -23.59 4.09 32.32
CA LEU A 583 -24.49 3.07 31.80
C LEU A 583 -25.16 2.34 32.96
N SER A 584 -26.48 2.36 32.99
CA SER A 584 -27.30 1.66 33.97
C SER A 584 -27.89 0.40 33.37
N CYS A 585 -28.03 -0.64 34.18
CA CYS A 585 -28.69 -1.87 33.77
C CYS A 585 -30.15 -1.60 33.40
N SER A 586 -30.60 -2.10 32.25
CA SER A 586 -32.01 -2.00 31.80
C SER A 586 -32.98 -2.85 32.62
N ASN A 587 -32.48 -3.80 33.42
CA ASN A 587 -33.31 -4.58 34.32
C ASN A 587 -33.57 -3.79 35.61
N GLU A 588 -34.82 -3.40 35.84
CA GLU A 588 -35.26 -2.63 37.02
C GLU A 588 -34.90 -3.31 38.35
N ALA A 589 -34.79 -4.65 38.38
CA ALA A 589 -34.39 -5.39 39.57
C ALA A 589 -32.87 -5.35 39.83
N CYS A 590 -32.07 -4.73 38.94
CA CYS A 590 -30.63 -4.68 38.99
C CYS A 590 -30.13 -3.23 39.05
N ALA A 591 -29.70 -2.77 40.21
CA ALA A 591 -29.19 -1.42 40.42
C ALA A 591 -27.73 -1.20 39.93
N LEU A 592 -27.22 -2.07 39.05
CA LEU A 592 -25.84 -1.96 38.58
C LEU A 592 -25.69 -0.81 37.58
N SER A 593 -24.78 0.11 37.89
CA SER A 593 -24.34 1.17 36.98
C SER A 593 -22.83 1.14 36.83
N VAL A 594 -22.32 1.34 35.61
CA VAL A 594 -20.89 1.32 35.28
C VAL A 594 -20.58 2.48 34.35
N SER A 595 -19.45 3.17 34.54
CA SER A 595 -19.03 4.20 33.59
C SER A 595 -18.68 3.61 32.23
N ARG A 596 -19.06 4.29 31.15
CA ARG A 596 -18.76 3.90 29.78
C ARG A 596 -17.25 3.81 29.55
N GLU A 597 -16.49 4.77 30.07
CA GLU A 597 -15.01 4.76 30.01
C GLU A 597 -14.40 3.47 30.55
N ARG A 598 -14.96 2.92 31.64
CA ARG A 598 -14.47 1.66 32.22
C ARG A 598 -14.74 0.47 31.30
N LEU A 599 -15.88 0.43 30.62
CA LEU A 599 -16.20 -0.64 29.66
C LEU A 599 -15.37 -0.51 28.37
N LEU A 600 -15.12 0.72 27.90
CA LEU A 600 -14.20 0.99 26.79
C LEU A 600 -12.76 0.59 27.16
N TRP A 601 -12.30 0.91 28.37
CA TRP A 601 -10.99 0.47 28.86
C TRP A 601 -10.88 -1.06 28.91
N ARG A 602 -11.92 -1.76 29.39
CA ARG A 602 -11.98 -3.24 29.35
C ARG A 602 -11.92 -3.78 27.92
N SER A 603 -12.63 -3.14 26.99
CA SER A 603 -12.61 -3.48 25.56
C SER A 603 -11.20 -3.33 24.97
N GLY A 604 -10.52 -2.23 25.27
CA GLY A 604 -9.12 -2.02 24.85
C GLY A 604 -8.15 -3.03 25.49
N HIS A 605 -8.33 -3.35 26.77
CA HIS A 605 -7.55 -4.40 27.43
C HIS A 605 -7.77 -5.78 26.80
N LEU A 606 -9.02 -6.13 26.46
CA LEU A 606 -9.37 -7.36 25.74
C LEU A 606 -8.63 -7.46 24.40
N GLN A 607 -8.68 -6.41 23.58
CA GLN A 607 -7.97 -6.35 22.29
C GLN A 607 -6.45 -6.53 22.46
N GLN A 608 -5.85 -5.95 23.51
CA GLN A 608 -4.43 -6.14 23.81
C GLN A 608 -4.10 -7.60 24.15
N GLN A 609 -4.97 -8.29 24.90
CA GLN A 609 -4.78 -9.71 25.22
C GLN A 609 -4.92 -10.58 23.97
N MET A 610 -5.87 -10.27 23.08
CA MET A 610 -6.01 -10.96 21.78
C MET A 610 -4.77 -10.77 20.92
N LYS A 611 -4.24 -9.54 20.84
CA LYS A 611 -2.98 -9.26 20.13
C LYS A 611 -1.84 -10.12 20.66
N LYS A 612 -1.65 -10.19 21.99
CA LYS A 612 -0.65 -11.05 22.64
C LYS A 612 -0.84 -12.53 22.28
N ALA A 613 -2.08 -13.01 22.16
CA ALA A 613 -2.35 -14.40 21.81
C ALA A 613 -1.89 -14.73 20.39
N LEU A 614 -2.07 -13.80 19.46
CA LEU A 614 -1.54 -13.92 18.11
C LEU A 614 -0.01 -13.91 18.08
N GLU A 615 0.65 -13.18 18.99
CA GLU A 615 2.12 -13.22 19.09
C GLU A 615 2.60 -14.60 19.56
N LEU A 616 1.94 -15.18 20.56
CA LEU A 616 2.20 -16.55 21.00
C LEU A 616 1.98 -17.56 19.86
N LEU A 617 0.96 -17.35 19.02
CA LEU A 617 0.73 -18.20 17.86
C LEU A 617 1.89 -18.11 16.86
N ARG A 618 2.42 -16.90 16.59
CA ARG A 618 3.62 -16.71 15.75
C ARG A 618 4.85 -17.40 16.35
N ASP A 619 4.98 -17.43 17.67
CA ASP A 619 6.05 -18.11 18.38
C ASP A 619 5.82 -19.64 18.49
N SER A 620 4.87 -20.19 17.73
CA SER A 620 4.50 -21.62 17.73
C SER A 620 3.99 -22.14 19.08
N LYS A 621 3.43 -21.26 19.92
CA LYS A 621 2.86 -21.59 21.24
C LYS A 621 1.33 -21.63 21.21
N ALA A 622 0.77 -22.45 20.32
CA ALA A 622 -0.68 -22.53 20.10
C ALA A 622 -1.47 -22.91 21.37
N ASP A 623 -0.92 -23.78 22.23
CA ASP A 623 -1.56 -24.20 23.48
C ASP A 623 -1.68 -23.08 24.54
N GLU A 624 -0.76 -22.13 24.54
CA GLU A 624 -0.85 -20.94 25.41
C GLU A 624 -1.81 -19.91 24.81
N ALA A 625 -1.74 -19.71 23.49
CA ALA A 625 -2.63 -18.81 22.76
C ALA A 625 -4.11 -19.18 22.94
N ILE A 626 -4.47 -20.46 22.79
CA ILE A 626 -5.86 -20.92 22.95
C ILE A 626 -6.39 -20.69 24.37
N LYS A 627 -5.59 -20.97 25.40
CA LYS A 627 -5.99 -20.74 26.81
C LYS A 627 -6.27 -19.26 27.05
N MET A 628 -5.44 -18.38 26.49
CA MET A 628 -5.61 -16.94 26.62
C MET A 628 -6.85 -16.45 25.86
N LEU A 629 -7.11 -16.93 24.65
CA LEU A 629 -8.29 -16.57 23.87
C LEU A 629 -9.59 -17.09 24.48
N LEU A 630 -9.60 -18.31 25.06
CA LEU A 630 -10.76 -18.81 25.80
C LEU A 630 -11.06 -17.93 27.03
N LYS A 631 -10.02 -17.45 27.73
CA LYS A 631 -10.20 -16.45 28.80
C LYS A 631 -10.73 -15.12 28.27
N CYS A 632 -10.24 -14.67 27.12
CA CYS A 632 -10.76 -13.47 26.44
C CYS A 632 -12.24 -13.64 26.09
N GLN A 633 -12.65 -14.81 25.59
CA GLN A 633 -14.05 -15.10 25.28
C GLN A 633 -14.95 -15.05 26.52
N MET A 634 -14.49 -15.60 27.65
CA MET A 634 -15.23 -15.52 28.91
C MET A 634 -15.33 -14.08 29.43
N ASP A 635 -14.24 -13.31 29.36
CA ASP A 635 -14.23 -11.90 29.75
C ASP A 635 -15.18 -11.10 28.86
N ALA A 636 -15.10 -11.26 27.54
CA ALA A 636 -15.96 -10.61 26.55
C ALA A 636 -17.45 -10.87 26.83
N LYS A 637 -17.85 -12.15 27.03
CA LYS A 637 -19.23 -12.53 27.40
C LYS A 637 -19.72 -11.92 28.71
N SER A 638 -18.83 -11.48 29.59
CA SER A 638 -19.24 -10.88 30.87
C SER A 638 -19.73 -9.44 30.75
N PHE A 639 -19.46 -8.73 29.65
CA PHE A 639 -19.83 -7.31 29.53
C PHE A 639 -20.20 -6.86 28.12
N LEU A 640 -19.98 -7.68 27.09
CA LEU A 640 -20.38 -7.39 25.72
C LEU A 640 -21.68 -8.10 25.38
N SER A 641 -22.51 -7.46 24.56
CA SER A 641 -23.66 -8.13 23.97
C SER A 641 -23.23 -9.26 23.03
N PRO A 642 -24.07 -10.30 22.81
CA PRO A 642 -23.75 -11.40 21.91
C PRO A 642 -23.46 -10.96 20.46
N GLU A 643 -23.97 -9.80 20.06
CA GLU A 643 -23.81 -9.23 18.72
C GLU A 643 -22.63 -8.26 18.62
N HIS A 644 -21.90 -7.99 19.70
CA HIS A 644 -20.80 -7.03 19.70
C HIS A 644 -19.67 -7.45 18.74
N LEU A 645 -19.10 -6.55 17.93
CA LEU A 645 -18.04 -6.91 16.95
C LEU A 645 -16.82 -7.58 17.60
N LEU A 646 -16.36 -7.09 18.76
CA LEU A 646 -15.28 -7.74 19.52
C LEU A 646 -15.57 -9.20 19.90
N MET A 647 -16.84 -9.60 20.06
CA MET A 647 -17.18 -11.02 20.22
C MET A 647 -16.84 -11.79 18.95
N GLY A 648 -17.22 -11.26 17.78
CA GLY A 648 -16.85 -11.82 16.47
C GLY A 648 -15.35 -11.92 16.30
N GLU A 649 -14.60 -10.86 16.63
CA GLU A 649 -13.13 -10.88 16.58
C GLU A 649 -12.56 -11.99 17.49
N VAL A 650 -13.04 -12.17 18.71
CA VAL A 650 -12.58 -13.27 19.59
C VAL A 650 -12.85 -14.64 18.98
N GLU A 651 -14.03 -14.85 18.39
CA GLU A 651 -14.37 -16.11 17.70
C GLU A 651 -13.48 -16.34 16.47
N ASP A 652 -13.19 -15.32 15.66
CA ASP A 652 -12.26 -15.39 14.52
C ASP A 652 -10.84 -15.81 14.96
N HIS A 653 -10.32 -15.20 16.03
CA HIS A 653 -9.00 -15.56 16.58
C HIS A 653 -8.99 -17.00 17.13
N LEU A 654 -10.07 -17.45 17.78
CA LEU A 654 -10.21 -18.84 18.21
C LEU A 654 -10.21 -19.79 17.00
N ALA A 655 -10.95 -19.46 15.95
CA ALA A 655 -10.96 -20.25 14.71
C ALA A 655 -9.55 -20.39 14.13
N GLN A 656 -8.77 -19.30 14.08
CA GLN A 656 -7.39 -19.34 13.62
C GLN A 656 -6.51 -20.29 14.45
N VAL A 657 -6.59 -20.23 15.78
CA VAL A 657 -5.78 -21.13 16.65
C VAL A 657 -6.22 -22.58 16.53
N TYR A 658 -7.52 -22.87 16.47
CA TYR A 658 -8.01 -24.24 16.25
C TYR A 658 -7.58 -24.80 14.89
N ALA A 659 -7.54 -23.98 13.84
CA ALA A 659 -7.02 -24.37 12.54
C ALA A 659 -5.51 -24.69 12.60
N THR A 660 -4.70 -23.89 13.30
CA THR A 660 -3.28 -24.19 13.54
C THR A 660 -3.08 -25.52 14.29
N LEU A 661 -4.01 -25.87 15.18
CA LEU A 661 -4.00 -27.15 15.90
C LEU A 661 -4.55 -28.34 15.08
N GLY A 662 -4.94 -28.13 13.82
CA GLY A 662 -5.54 -29.15 12.95
C GLY A 662 -6.96 -29.57 13.36
N LYS A 663 -7.63 -28.79 14.23
CA LYS A 663 -8.99 -29.06 14.72
C LYS A 663 -10.01 -28.34 13.86
N TRP A 664 -10.14 -28.78 12.61
CA TRP A 664 -10.91 -28.10 11.56
C TRP A 664 -12.38 -27.87 11.89
N GLN A 665 -13.06 -28.87 12.47
CA GLN A 665 -14.49 -28.76 12.82
C GLN A 665 -14.74 -27.73 13.93
N GLU A 666 -13.85 -27.65 14.93
CA GLU A 666 -13.92 -26.64 15.97
C GLU A 666 -13.65 -25.24 15.40
N ALA A 667 -12.66 -25.14 14.52
CA ALA A 667 -12.31 -23.89 13.83
C ALA A 667 -13.50 -23.37 13.00
N ALA A 668 -14.15 -24.24 12.22
CA ALA A 668 -15.33 -23.89 11.42
C ALA A 668 -16.46 -23.36 12.30
N ARG A 669 -16.78 -24.02 13.42
CA ARG A 669 -17.86 -23.59 14.33
C ARG A 669 -17.61 -22.21 14.94
N HIS A 670 -16.36 -21.92 15.31
CA HIS A 670 -15.99 -20.59 15.81
C HIS A 670 -16.15 -19.54 14.71
N LEU A 671 -15.68 -19.83 13.50
CA LEU A 671 -15.78 -18.89 12.39
C LEU A 671 -17.24 -18.66 11.94
N GLU A 672 -18.10 -19.68 11.96
CA GLU A 672 -19.53 -19.53 11.70
C GLU A 672 -20.21 -18.55 12.67
N ARG A 673 -19.78 -18.52 13.95
CA ARG A 673 -20.27 -17.53 14.92
C ARG A 673 -19.78 -16.12 14.58
N SER A 674 -18.51 -15.99 14.15
CA SER A 674 -17.98 -14.72 13.64
C SER A 674 -18.81 -14.23 12.46
N ILE A 675 -19.08 -15.09 11.48
CA ILE A 675 -19.89 -14.80 10.28
C ILE A 675 -21.28 -14.30 10.66
N GLN A 676 -21.97 -14.93 11.61
CA GLN A 676 -23.29 -14.47 12.06
C GLN A 676 -23.26 -13.05 12.63
N ILE A 677 -22.21 -12.71 13.37
CA ILE A 677 -22.03 -11.36 13.93
C ILE A 677 -21.72 -10.37 12.79
N VAL A 678 -20.76 -10.69 11.92
CA VAL A 678 -20.37 -9.84 10.79
C VAL A 678 -21.55 -9.58 9.85
N GLU A 679 -22.37 -10.59 9.57
CA GLU A 679 -23.56 -10.50 8.71
C GLU A 679 -24.58 -9.51 9.29
N ARG A 680 -24.83 -9.57 10.59
CA ARG A 680 -25.75 -8.65 11.27
C ARG A 680 -25.26 -7.20 11.22
N HIS A 681 -23.94 -6.99 11.25
CA HIS A 681 -23.32 -5.67 11.24
C HIS A 681 -23.24 -5.05 9.85
N HIS A 682 -22.71 -5.81 8.90
CA HIS A 682 -22.32 -5.33 7.58
C HIS A 682 -23.28 -5.75 6.46
N GLY A 683 -24.12 -6.75 6.71
CA GLY A 683 -25.02 -7.35 5.72
C GLY A 683 -24.35 -8.48 4.93
N PRO A 684 -25.15 -9.39 4.34
CA PRO A 684 -24.67 -10.63 3.71
C PRO A 684 -23.80 -10.42 2.48
N SER A 685 -23.97 -9.29 1.78
CA SER A 685 -23.25 -8.96 0.55
C SER A 685 -22.03 -8.05 0.78
N SER A 686 -21.61 -7.82 2.02
CA SER A 686 -20.49 -6.93 2.34
C SER A 686 -19.11 -7.55 2.08
N VAL A 687 -18.09 -6.72 1.90
CA VAL A 687 -16.70 -7.19 1.74
C VAL A 687 -16.21 -7.91 3.01
N GLU A 688 -16.64 -7.45 4.19
CA GLU A 688 -16.35 -8.13 5.46
C GLU A 688 -16.90 -9.56 5.48
N MET A 689 -18.12 -9.78 4.99
CA MET A 689 -18.67 -11.12 4.83
C MET A 689 -17.87 -11.97 3.86
N GLY A 690 -17.45 -11.40 2.73
CA GLY A 690 -16.60 -12.09 1.76
C GLY A 690 -15.29 -12.59 2.38
N HIS A 691 -14.65 -11.78 3.23
CA HIS A 691 -13.42 -12.18 3.92
C HIS A 691 -13.63 -13.30 4.95
N GLU A 692 -14.72 -13.27 5.72
CA GLU A 692 -15.01 -14.34 6.67
C GLU A 692 -15.38 -15.65 5.96
N LEU A 693 -16.15 -15.57 4.87
CA LEU A 693 -16.46 -16.72 4.01
C LEU A 693 -15.19 -17.32 3.37
N PHE A 694 -14.25 -16.47 2.94
CA PHE A 694 -12.96 -16.92 2.42
C PHE A 694 -12.16 -17.71 3.46
N LYS A 695 -12.06 -17.22 4.70
CA LYS A 695 -11.42 -17.97 5.80
C LYS A 695 -12.14 -19.30 6.08
N LEU A 696 -13.47 -19.33 6.00
CA LEU A 696 -14.26 -20.55 6.22
C LEU A 696 -14.03 -21.56 5.12
N ALA A 697 -13.95 -21.10 3.86
CA ALA A 697 -13.57 -21.94 2.74
C ALA A 697 -12.19 -22.58 2.97
N GLN A 698 -11.19 -21.83 3.44
CA GLN A 698 -9.86 -22.37 3.77
C GLN A 698 -9.92 -23.43 4.87
N ILE A 699 -10.67 -23.19 5.95
CA ILE A 699 -10.83 -24.15 7.05
C ILE A 699 -11.50 -25.44 6.57
N LEU A 700 -12.60 -25.33 5.81
CA LEU A 700 -13.36 -26.48 5.31
C LEU A 700 -12.57 -27.28 4.26
N PHE A 701 -11.84 -26.59 3.39
CA PHE A 701 -10.95 -27.20 2.40
C PHE A 701 -9.85 -28.03 3.07
N ASN A 702 -9.12 -27.43 4.03
CA ASN A 702 -8.08 -28.13 4.78
C ASN A 702 -8.64 -29.25 5.69
N GLY A 703 -9.89 -29.11 6.14
CA GLY A 703 -10.64 -30.13 6.87
C GLY A 703 -11.23 -31.24 6.01
N PHE A 704 -11.06 -31.20 4.68
CA PHE A 704 -11.66 -32.14 3.72
C PHE A 704 -13.21 -32.22 3.78
N ALA A 705 -13.87 -31.15 4.23
CA ALA A 705 -15.33 -31.05 4.22
C ALA A 705 -15.82 -30.60 2.84
N VAL A 706 -15.72 -31.49 1.83
CA VAL A 706 -15.77 -31.13 0.41
C VAL A 706 -17.05 -30.39 0.00
N SER A 707 -18.22 -30.90 0.38
CA SER A 707 -19.52 -30.30 0.02
C SER A 707 -19.70 -28.90 0.61
N GLU A 708 -19.37 -28.75 1.88
CA GLU A 708 -19.45 -27.49 2.62
C GLU A 708 -18.42 -26.48 2.10
N ALA A 709 -17.21 -26.94 1.78
CA ALA A 709 -16.16 -26.13 1.17
C ALA A 709 -16.59 -25.59 -0.19
N LEU A 710 -17.11 -26.43 -1.10
CA LEU A 710 -17.58 -26.00 -2.42
C LEU A 710 -18.71 -24.95 -2.33
N SER A 711 -19.68 -25.17 -1.44
CA SER A 711 -20.77 -24.22 -1.20
C SER A 711 -20.25 -22.89 -0.66
N THR A 712 -19.30 -22.93 0.28
CA THR A 712 -18.72 -21.73 0.89
C THR A 712 -17.82 -20.98 -0.09
N ILE A 713 -17.03 -21.69 -0.92
CA ILE A 713 -16.22 -21.12 -2.00
C ILE A 713 -17.11 -20.35 -2.97
N GLN A 714 -18.21 -20.96 -3.44
CA GLN A 714 -19.15 -20.31 -4.36
C GLN A 714 -19.72 -19.01 -3.77
N ARG A 715 -20.15 -19.04 -2.51
CA ARG A 715 -20.64 -17.84 -1.81
C ARG A 715 -19.57 -16.77 -1.64
N ALA A 716 -18.34 -17.18 -1.31
CA ALA A 716 -17.20 -16.25 -1.16
C ALA A 716 -16.86 -15.60 -2.51
N GLU A 717 -16.86 -16.36 -3.61
CA GLU A 717 -16.66 -15.86 -4.98
C GLU A 717 -17.71 -14.84 -5.38
N GLU A 718 -19.00 -15.14 -5.15
CA GLU A 718 -20.12 -14.26 -5.46
C GLU A 718 -20.01 -12.90 -4.76
N VAL A 719 -19.62 -12.90 -3.48
CA VAL A 719 -19.47 -11.67 -2.71
C VAL A 719 -18.18 -10.94 -3.08
N LEU A 720 -17.02 -11.61 -3.07
CA LEU A 720 -15.73 -10.95 -3.29
C LEU A 720 -15.55 -10.42 -4.71
N SER A 721 -16.16 -11.05 -5.72
CA SER A 721 -16.07 -10.59 -7.12
C SER A 721 -16.76 -9.24 -7.36
N VAL A 722 -17.68 -8.84 -6.48
CA VAL A 722 -18.27 -7.48 -6.50
C VAL A 722 -17.22 -6.43 -6.13
N TYR A 723 -16.33 -6.75 -5.19
CA TYR A 723 -15.36 -5.82 -4.62
C TYR A 723 -13.99 -5.87 -5.29
N HIS A 724 -13.63 -7.05 -5.81
CA HIS A 724 -12.31 -7.35 -6.33
C HIS A 724 -12.41 -7.91 -7.75
N GLY A 725 -11.47 -7.52 -8.61
CA GLY A 725 -11.35 -8.11 -9.93
C GLY A 725 -10.76 -9.53 -9.89
N PRO A 726 -10.78 -10.26 -11.02
CA PRO A 726 -10.28 -11.63 -11.12
C PRO A 726 -8.77 -11.78 -10.86
N GLN A 727 -8.03 -10.67 -10.83
CA GLN A 727 -6.61 -10.61 -10.48
C GLN A 727 -6.36 -10.67 -8.97
N SER A 728 -7.42 -10.63 -8.15
CA SER A 728 -7.30 -10.73 -6.70
C SER A 728 -6.75 -12.11 -6.31
N THR A 729 -5.72 -12.11 -5.46
CA THR A 729 -5.11 -13.36 -4.97
C THR A 729 -6.11 -14.22 -4.20
N GLN A 730 -7.06 -13.61 -3.49
CA GLN A 730 -8.12 -14.35 -2.80
C GLN A 730 -9.07 -15.05 -3.77
N ILE A 731 -9.44 -14.40 -4.87
CA ILE A 731 -10.31 -15.00 -5.90
C ILE A 731 -9.57 -16.12 -6.64
N GLN A 732 -8.29 -15.90 -6.96
CA GLN A 732 -7.45 -16.95 -7.57
C GLN A 732 -7.32 -18.17 -6.66
N GLU A 733 -7.05 -17.97 -5.37
CA GLU A 733 -6.95 -19.05 -4.39
C GLU A 733 -8.28 -19.82 -4.25
N LEU A 734 -9.42 -19.13 -4.23
CA LEU A 734 -10.74 -19.78 -4.25
C LEU A 734 -10.94 -20.66 -5.49
N HIS A 735 -10.58 -20.17 -6.67
CA HIS A 735 -10.65 -20.94 -7.92
C HIS A 735 -9.73 -22.17 -7.91
N GLU A 736 -8.50 -22.03 -7.39
CA GLU A 736 -7.54 -23.13 -7.25
C GLU A 736 -8.07 -24.19 -6.28
N MET A 737 -8.58 -23.78 -5.12
CA MET A 737 -9.22 -24.67 -4.14
C MET A 737 -10.42 -25.40 -4.76
N LYS A 738 -11.28 -24.68 -5.48
CA LYS A 738 -12.46 -25.24 -6.18
C LYS A 738 -12.04 -26.31 -7.18
N THR A 739 -11.06 -26.00 -8.02
CA THR A 739 -10.54 -26.92 -9.04
C THR A 739 -9.98 -28.18 -8.39
N CYS A 740 -9.17 -28.03 -7.34
CA CYS A 740 -8.61 -29.15 -6.58
C CYS A 740 -9.70 -30.07 -6.01
N LEU A 741 -10.78 -29.52 -5.44
CA LEU A 741 -11.88 -30.32 -4.91
C LEU A 741 -12.69 -31.04 -5.99
N LEU A 742 -12.87 -30.43 -7.17
CA LEU A 742 -13.62 -31.02 -8.29
C LEU A 742 -12.85 -32.14 -8.99
N GLU A 743 -11.52 -32.10 -8.95
CA GLU A 743 -10.64 -33.14 -9.52
C GLU A 743 -10.41 -34.34 -8.59
N LEU A 744 -10.96 -34.31 -7.37
CA LEU A 744 -10.83 -35.43 -6.43
C LEU A 744 -11.47 -36.71 -6.99
N PRO A 745 -10.78 -37.86 -6.92
CA PRO A 745 -11.34 -39.11 -7.41
C PRO A 745 -12.59 -39.54 -6.61
N ARG A 746 -13.57 -40.14 -7.31
CA ARG A 746 -14.92 -40.48 -6.78
C ARG A 746 -14.93 -41.31 -5.49
N ASN A 747 -13.86 -42.05 -5.20
CA ASN A 747 -13.71 -42.85 -4.00
C ASN A 747 -13.43 -42.03 -2.73
N ILE A 748 -12.87 -40.82 -2.86
CA ILE A 748 -12.67 -39.87 -1.75
C ILE A 748 -13.98 -39.14 -1.47
N LEU A 749 -14.67 -38.70 -2.52
CA LEU A 749 -15.98 -38.01 -2.45
C LEU A 749 -17.11 -38.82 -1.79
N GLN A 750 -16.98 -40.15 -1.69
CA GLN A 750 -17.97 -41.01 -1.01
C GLN A 750 -17.68 -41.23 0.49
N ARG A 751 -16.51 -40.79 0.99
CA ARG A 751 -16.06 -40.98 2.38
C ARG A 751 -16.03 -39.69 3.21
N THR A 752 -16.20 -38.56 2.54
CA THR A 752 -16.24 -37.18 3.05
C THR A 752 -17.60 -36.60 2.73
#